data_AF-A0A5C3KP31-F1
#
_entry.id   AF-A0A5C3KP31-F1
#
_cell.length_a   1.000
_cell.length_b   1.000
_cell.length_c   1.000
_cell.angle_alpha   90.00
_cell.angle_beta   90.00
_cell.angle_gamma   90.00
#
_symmetry.space_group_name_H-M   'P 1'
#
loop_
_entity.id
_entity.type
_entity.pdbx_description
1 polymer ?
#
loop_
_entity_poly.entity_id
_entity_poly.type
_entity_poly.pdbx_seq_one_letter_code
_entity_poly.pdbx_strand_id
1 'polypeptide(L)'
;MAPVDIYSKPLSSLRYSTEFFEHVTFAHASSMSYPLSRAYEQGSWCIVGTLVMDGSLRHVILHFIKVRLCILVNNNSEHITLAKDTFVCLSETGLMSHLLLERLGHTHIHAPIQGFKVTNFPLYKLGYLLWEQCLDEDLVNALCELSYFKSHPAITKSSALPHIILPTILSNNSQYLLATGSSDMFTKRALPWADSFKAIWDRISACSAAAIHMVSCSESHFSAQTYHPATGRLEHRDLLGQPPAPYILPTFMAILRGTGLPIPNEVAQVVVPMQLQAYGSCGIAALNFVETQLDPFALHWSDSASTYLWNTYLHNLVVFHLVASENVTPPSAWVEAMYLPVQATEAKDSDSAALELLYGHYNDYNSYAPGSNHPIFQFIQVDKTEPFQPVLHLPQRGDHPFYYFCTVSKGQDSDPPFSAIDICVKRPPIQELTPFAVRTDIKVGTTFWNVEEAKQAVYAAQEKLGFLWKVGQSNKGSDGTQEDHRNGKSIKTGCNAHVNINRLSPMLWNITLVDFKHNHDRELALGGQAPKKPTAIQKQVVTTYVSTPGTTFTRTQLSTILGRSTLPSPTGPCGSRTAAVRPCCHVKAVPEPCGLDMALVRLPCEGRARAVWLECSSGTALVQLPYKGRARAMQLECGCCTKAVQLPYKGYERAV
;
A
#
# COMPACT_ATOMS: atom_id res chain seq x y z
N MET A 1 -3.35 58.81 15.65
CA MET A 1 -2.11 58.23 15.09
C MET A 1 -2.46 56.85 14.58
N ALA A 2 -2.28 56.59 13.28
CA ALA A 2 -2.48 55.27 12.69
C ALA A 2 -1.38 54.30 13.21
N PRO A 3 -1.66 53.00 13.38
CA PRO A 3 -0.62 52.04 13.73
C PRO A 3 0.34 51.93 12.55
N VAL A 4 1.61 52.16 12.81
CA VAL A 4 2.69 51.94 11.84
C VAL A 4 2.88 50.42 11.74
N ASP A 5 2.54 49.85 10.59
CA ASP A 5 2.95 48.49 10.20
C ASP A 5 4.47 48.45 10.06
N ILE A 6 5.17 48.14 11.14
CA ILE A 6 6.61 47.84 11.10
C ILE A 6 6.78 46.39 10.65
N TYR A 7 6.68 46.17 9.33
CA TYR A 7 7.22 44.97 8.70
C TYR A 7 8.74 45.08 8.66
N SER A 8 9.43 44.48 9.64
CA SER A 8 10.87 44.24 9.51
C SER A 8 11.10 42.93 8.74
N LYS A 9 11.66 43.02 7.52
CA LYS A 9 12.33 41.87 6.89
C LYS A 9 13.37 41.33 7.88
N PRO A 10 13.51 40.01 8.08
CA PRO A 10 14.56 39.48 8.94
C PRO A 10 15.93 39.95 8.43
N LEU A 11 16.80 40.35 9.35
CA LEU A 11 18.19 40.66 9.07
C LEU A 11 18.83 39.44 8.38
N SER A 12 19.61 39.67 7.33
CA SER A 12 20.32 38.63 6.57
C SER A 12 21.29 37.79 7.41
N SER A 13 21.58 38.23 8.64
CA SER A 13 22.37 37.51 9.65
C SER A 13 21.58 36.45 10.43
N LEU A 14 20.23 36.46 10.39
CA LEU A 14 19.37 35.40 10.92
C LEU A 14 19.19 34.27 9.87
N ARG A 15 20.27 33.89 9.19
CA ARG A 15 20.30 32.62 8.46
C ARG A 15 20.14 31.48 9.47
N TYR A 16 19.30 30.52 9.11
CA TYR A 16 19.02 29.28 9.83
C TYR A 16 20.31 28.66 10.37
N SER A 17 20.62 28.84 11.66
CA SER A 17 21.80 28.22 12.26
C SER A 17 21.54 26.74 12.54
N THR A 18 22.56 25.91 12.31
CA THR A 18 22.59 24.48 12.65
C THR A 18 22.25 24.21 14.12
N GLU A 19 22.64 25.11 15.02
CA GLU A 19 22.34 25.04 16.46
C GLU A 19 20.83 24.95 16.78
N PHE A 20 19.95 25.55 15.97
CA PHE A 20 18.50 25.46 16.20
C PHE A 20 17.98 24.02 16.02
N PHE A 21 18.56 23.27 15.07
CA PHE A 21 18.19 21.88 14.80
C PHE A 21 18.88 20.89 15.73
N GLU A 22 19.98 21.28 16.39
CA GLU A 22 20.68 20.45 17.38
C GLU A 22 19.88 20.25 18.69
N HIS A 23 19.02 21.21 19.04
CA HIS A 23 18.41 21.27 20.38
C HIS A 23 16.94 20.82 20.40
N VAL A 24 16.21 21.01 19.31
CA VAL A 24 14.80 20.58 19.21
C VAL A 24 14.73 19.31 18.37
N THR A 25 14.68 18.16 19.04
CA THR A 25 14.50 16.87 18.36
C THR A 25 13.07 16.76 17.82
N PHE A 26 12.89 15.90 16.81
CA PHE A 26 11.59 15.65 16.21
C PHE A 26 10.56 15.06 17.21
N ALA A 27 11.03 14.35 18.25
CA ALA A 27 10.21 13.87 19.37
C ALA A 27 9.76 15.00 20.31
N HIS A 28 10.58 16.05 20.47
CA HIS A 28 10.18 17.24 21.22
C HIS A 28 9.08 18.01 20.49
N ALA A 29 9.12 18.11 19.15
CA ALA A 29 8.10 18.80 18.36
C ALA A 29 6.73 18.09 18.37
N SER A 30 6.71 16.75 18.34
CA SER A 30 5.45 15.97 18.29
C SER A 30 4.72 15.86 19.64
N SER A 31 5.43 16.04 20.76
CA SER A 31 4.88 15.99 22.13
C SER A 31 4.37 17.35 22.64
N MET A 32 4.47 18.40 21.82
CA MET A 32 4.02 19.75 22.14
C MET A 32 2.48 19.83 22.24
N SER A 33 1.90 19.97 23.44
CA SER A 33 0.47 20.29 23.62
C SER A 33 0.24 21.82 23.54
N TYR A 34 -0.37 22.37 22.49
CA TYR A 34 -0.41 23.83 22.33
C TYR A 34 -1.67 24.46 21.72
N PRO A 35 -1.99 25.72 22.11
CA PRO A 35 -2.93 26.64 21.46
C PRO A 35 -2.27 27.35 20.25
N LEU A 36 -1.60 26.58 19.38
CA LEU A 36 -0.86 27.07 18.20
C LEU A 36 -1.77 27.79 17.21
N SER A 37 -3.00 27.29 17.04
CA SER A 37 -3.99 27.87 16.12
C SER A 37 -4.31 29.31 16.47
N ARG A 38 -4.54 29.62 17.76
CA ARG A 38 -4.95 30.96 18.18
C ARG A 38 -3.86 32.02 17.97
N ALA A 39 -2.60 31.71 18.31
CA ALA A 39 -1.50 32.65 18.12
C ALA A 39 -1.18 32.88 16.63
N TYR A 40 -1.30 31.82 15.81
CA TYR A 40 -1.19 31.92 14.35
C TYR A 40 -2.35 32.71 13.72
N GLU A 41 -3.59 32.44 14.14
CA GLU A 41 -4.80 33.18 13.73
C GLU A 41 -4.73 34.66 14.12
N GLN A 42 -4.02 34.99 15.19
CA GLN A 42 -3.72 36.36 15.62
C GLN A 42 -2.56 37.01 14.84
N GLY A 43 -2.01 36.34 13.83
CA GLY A 43 -0.92 36.88 12.99
C GLY A 43 0.46 36.85 13.63
N SER A 44 0.66 36.10 14.73
CA SER A 44 1.99 35.96 15.34
C SER A 44 2.91 35.17 14.41
N TRP A 45 4.22 35.43 14.46
CA TRP A 45 5.22 34.70 13.63
C TRP A 45 6.01 33.67 14.45
N CYS A 46 6.03 33.83 15.76
CA CYS A 46 6.63 32.91 16.71
C CYS A 46 5.81 32.88 18.02
N ILE A 47 6.07 31.85 18.81
CA ILE A 47 5.62 31.75 20.20
C ILE A 47 6.82 31.45 21.09
N VAL A 48 6.78 31.94 22.33
CA VAL A 48 7.70 31.47 23.37
C VAL A 48 7.06 30.25 24.01
N GLY A 49 7.61 29.08 23.76
CA GLY A 49 7.23 27.82 24.38
C GLY A 49 8.17 27.46 25.52
N THR A 50 7.71 26.59 26.42
CA THR A 50 8.58 25.96 27.42
C THR A 50 8.65 24.47 27.09
N LEU A 51 9.86 23.96 26.82
CA LEU A 51 10.10 22.55 26.56
C LEU A 51 10.80 21.90 27.76
N VAL A 52 10.41 20.66 28.07
CA VAL A 52 11.17 19.81 28.98
C VAL A 52 12.14 19.00 28.12
N MET A 53 13.44 19.27 28.24
CA MET A 53 14.50 18.55 27.53
C MET A 53 15.50 18.04 28.57
N ASP A 54 15.73 16.72 28.57
CA ASP A 54 16.62 16.04 29.53
C ASP A 54 16.27 16.35 31.00
N GLY A 55 14.97 16.41 31.31
CA GLY A 55 14.46 16.74 32.64
C GLY A 55 14.56 18.22 33.04
N SER A 56 15.13 19.08 32.18
CA SER A 56 15.26 20.53 32.43
C SER A 56 14.22 21.32 31.63
N LEU A 57 13.62 22.34 32.25
CA LEU A 57 12.74 23.30 31.56
C LEU A 57 13.59 24.32 30.80
N ARG A 58 13.37 24.45 29.49
CA ARG A 58 13.98 25.48 28.65
C ARG A 58 12.90 26.30 27.94
N HIS A 59 13.04 27.63 27.98
CA HIS A 59 12.23 28.52 27.17
C HIS A 59 12.81 28.60 25.76
N VAL A 60 11.99 28.32 24.75
CA VAL A 60 12.40 28.32 23.34
C VAL A 60 11.48 29.22 22.53
N ILE A 61 12.06 29.93 21.56
CA ILE A 61 11.30 30.71 20.58
C ILE A 61 11.03 29.81 19.37
N LEU A 62 9.76 29.43 19.21
CA LEU A 62 9.30 28.59 18.11
C LEU A 62 8.71 29.46 17.01
N HIS A 63 9.46 29.64 15.93
CA HIS A 63 8.92 30.29 14.72
C HIS A 63 7.98 29.32 14.00
N PHE A 64 6.78 29.78 13.62
CA PHE A 64 5.81 28.92 12.96
C PHE A 64 6.32 28.36 11.62
N ILE A 65 7.14 29.11 10.89
CA ILE A 65 7.77 28.60 9.67
C ILE A 65 8.73 27.45 9.94
N LYS A 66 9.49 27.50 11.05
CA LYS A 66 10.41 26.42 11.46
C LYS A 66 9.63 25.20 11.95
N VAL A 67 8.56 25.40 12.72
CA VAL A 67 7.67 24.32 13.16
C VAL A 67 7.00 23.65 11.96
N ARG A 68 6.49 24.41 10.99
CA ARG A 68 5.93 23.85 9.75
C ARG A 68 6.99 23.11 8.94
N LEU A 69 8.22 23.63 8.84
CA LEU A 69 9.31 22.93 8.18
C LEU A 69 9.61 21.59 8.88
N CYS A 70 9.72 21.56 10.21
CA CYS A 70 9.90 20.33 10.97
C CYS A 70 8.75 19.33 10.75
N ILE A 71 7.50 19.81 10.73
CA ILE A 71 6.33 18.95 10.43
C ILE A 71 6.43 18.40 9.00
N LEU A 72 6.75 19.24 8.02
CA LEU A 72 6.90 18.81 6.62
C LEU A 72 8.02 17.78 6.46
N VAL A 73 9.17 18.01 7.09
CA VAL A 73 10.30 17.05 7.10
C VAL A 73 9.90 15.74 7.76
N ASN A 74 9.20 15.77 8.90
CA ASN A 74 8.75 14.57 9.60
C ASN A 74 7.73 13.77 8.79
N ASN A 75 6.73 14.46 8.24
CA ASN A 75 5.67 13.86 7.43
C ASN A 75 6.19 13.30 6.09
N ASN A 76 7.40 13.71 5.67
CA ASN A 76 8.04 13.25 4.44
C ASN A 76 9.41 12.61 4.72
N SER A 77 9.65 12.11 5.94
CA SER A 77 10.97 11.62 6.35
C SER A 77 11.42 10.42 5.51
N GLU A 78 10.49 9.51 5.19
CA GLU A 78 10.72 8.41 4.24
C GLU A 78 11.05 8.93 2.84
N HIS A 79 10.25 9.87 2.31
CA HIS A 79 10.46 10.43 0.98
C HIS A 79 11.81 11.16 0.86
N ILE A 80 12.19 11.91 1.89
CA ILE A 80 13.49 12.58 1.96
C ILE A 80 14.62 11.56 2.03
N THR A 81 14.46 10.50 2.82
CA THR A 81 15.44 9.40 2.92
C THR A 81 15.63 8.72 1.57
N LEU A 82 14.55 8.29 0.92
CA LEU A 82 14.60 7.66 -0.40
C LEU A 82 15.26 8.57 -1.44
N ALA A 83 14.87 9.84 -1.52
CA ALA A 83 15.47 10.77 -2.48
C ALA A 83 16.95 11.05 -2.18
N LYS A 84 17.32 11.22 -0.91
CA LYS A 84 18.71 11.40 -0.47
C LYS A 84 19.54 10.17 -0.84
N ASP A 85 19.06 8.99 -0.54
CA ASP A 85 19.79 7.75 -0.77
C ASP A 85 19.93 7.46 -2.27
N THR A 86 18.92 7.82 -3.09
CA THR A 86 19.04 7.80 -4.55
C THR A 86 20.15 8.73 -5.01
N PHE A 87 20.16 9.97 -4.52
CA PHE A 87 21.19 10.95 -4.90
C PHE A 87 22.60 10.50 -4.50
N VAL A 88 22.76 10.01 -3.25
CA VAL A 88 24.04 9.49 -2.74
C VAL A 88 24.49 8.29 -3.56
N CYS A 89 23.60 7.32 -3.81
CA CYS A 89 23.90 6.17 -4.64
C CYS A 89 24.43 6.62 -6.00
N LEU A 90 23.67 7.46 -6.74
CA LEU A 90 24.08 7.93 -8.07
C LEU A 90 25.41 8.70 -8.05
N SER A 91 25.67 9.47 -6.98
CA SER A 91 26.90 10.25 -6.82
C SER A 91 28.12 9.39 -6.48
N GLU A 92 28.00 8.44 -5.55
CA GLU A 92 29.13 7.63 -5.07
C GLU A 92 29.49 6.51 -6.05
N THR A 93 28.50 6.00 -6.76
CA THR A 93 28.68 4.90 -7.72
C THR A 93 29.11 5.40 -9.08
N GLY A 94 29.26 6.72 -9.28
CA GLY A 94 29.65 7.28 -10.58
C GLY A 94 28.68 6.92 -11.71
N LEU A 95 27.43 6.59 -11.37
CA LEU A 95 26.41 6.22 -12.35
C LEU A 95 26.02 7.38 -13.24
N MET A 96 26.28 8.62 -12.82
CA MET A 96 25.90 9.83 -13.54
C MET A 96 27.03 10.85 -13.55
N SER A 97 27.06 11.66 -14.61
CA SER A 97 27.96 12.81 -14.67
C SER A 97 27.60 13.85 -13.60
N HIS A 98 28.61 14.64 -13.18
CA HIS A 98 28.42 15.71 -12.20
C HIS A 98 27.34 16.71 -12.65
N LEU A 99 27.25 17.00 -13.95
CA LEU A 99 26.25 17.91 -14.51
C LEU A 99 24.83 17.37 -14.30
N LEU A 100 24.58 16.09 -14.59
CA LEU A 100 23.26 15.49 -14.38
C LEU A 100 22.92 15.35 -12.89
N LEU A 101 23.91 15.04 -12.04
CA LEU A 101 23.74 15.03 -10.59
C LEU A 101 23.37 16.41 -10.05
N GLU A 102 24.07 17.47 -10.47
CA GLU A 102 23.75 18.84 -10.08
C GLU A 102 22.30 19.17 -10.46
N ARG A 103 21.87 18.82 -11.67
CA ARG A 103 20.48 19.03 -12.11
C ARG A 103 19.46 18.23 -11.30
N LEU A 104 19.74 16.96 -11.00
CA LEU A 104 18.90 16.15 -10.14
C LEU A 104 18.76 16.78 -8.74
N GLY A 105 19.86 17.30 -8.18
CA GLY A 105 19.89 17.97 -6.88
C GLY A 105 19.04 19.25 -6.81
N HIS A 106 18.75 19.87 -7.95
CA HIS A 106 17.84 21.02 -8.05
C HIS A 106 16.37 20.62 -8.28
N THR A 107 16.08 19.33 -8.48
CA THR A 107 14.73 18.87 -8.79
C THR A 107 13.94 18.60 -7.50
N HIS A 108 12.68 19.01 -7.46
CA HIS A 108 11.83 18.79 -6.31
C HIS A 108 11.50 17.29 -6.16
N ILE A 109 11.70 16.71 -4.98
CA ILE A 109 11.53 15.25 -4.77
C ILE A 109 10.09 14.74 -4.97
N HIS A 110 9.09 15.64 -4.86
CA HIS A 110 7.69 15.34 -5.21
C HIS A 110 7.32 15.78 -6.63
N ALA A 111 8.26 16.29 -7.42
CA ALA A 111 7.97 16.53 -8.83
C ALA A 111 7.55 15.19 -9.46
N PRO A 112 6.50 15.19 -10.28
CA PRO A 112 6.14 14.00 -11.02
C PRO A 112 7.26 13.65 -11.99
N ILE A 113 7.53 12.35 -12.15
CA ILE A 113 8.38 11.82 -13.21
C ILE A 113 7.91 12.39 -14.56
N GLN A 114 8.86 12.74 -15.44
CA GLN A 114 8.58 13.49 -16.68
C GLN A 114 8.88 12.62 -17.90
N GLY A 115 8.25 12.94 -19.03
CA GLY A 115 8.48 12.28 -20.33
C GLY A 115 7.62 11.04 -20.57
N PHE A 116 6.75 10.70 -19.62
CA PHE A 116 5.81 9.58 -19.72
C PHE A 116 4.40 10.09 -20.08
N LYS A 117 3.65 9.29 -20.83
CA LYS A 117 2.27 9.55 -21.24
C LYS A 117 1.26 9.11 -20.19
N VAL A 118 1.51 7.94 -19.59
CA VAL A 118 0.58 7.30 -18.66
C VAL A 118 1.15 7.31 -17.26
N THR A 119 2.42 6.96 -17.13
CA THR A 119 3.06 6.80 -15.83
C THR A 119 3.27 8.16 -15.16
N ASN A 120 2.80 8.29 -13.92
CA ASN A 120 2.95 9.51 -13.14
C ASN A 120 3.12 9.19 -11.64
N PHE A 121 4.35 9.28 -11.14
CA PHE A 121 4.68 9.10 -9.73
C PHE A 121 5.75 10.13 -9.29
N PRO A 122 5.85 10.45 -7.99
CA PRO A 122 6.82 11.43 -7.50
C PRO A 122 8.25 10.88 -7.50
N LEU A 123 9.23 11.72 -7.84
CA LEU A 123 10.64 11.32 -8.03
C LEU A 123 11.27 10.57 -6.86
N TYR A 124 10.89 10.84 -5.61
CA TYR A 124 11.45 10.12 -4.47
C TYR A 124 11.22 8.60 -4.56
N LYS A 125 10.18 8.13 -5.28
CA LYS A 125 9.94 6.68 -5.45
C LYS A 125 11.06 5.99 -6.21
N LEU A 126 11.93 6.71 -6.92
CA LEU A 126 13.13 6.12 -7.53
C LEU A 126 14.05 5.48 -6.47
N GLY A 127 13.93 5.83 -5.19
CA GLY A 127 14.61 5.15 -4.08
C GLY A 127 14.22 3.69 -3.89
N TYR A 128 13.05 3.25 -4.38
CA TYR A 128 12.71 1.82 -4.39
C TYR A 128 13.57 1.02 -5.39
N LEU A 129 14.29 1.69 -6.30
CA LEU A 129 15.32 1.07 -7.15
C LEU A 129 16.64 0.79 -6.43
N LEU A 130 16.72 1.05 -5.13
CA LEU A 130 17.90 0.79 -4.32
C LEU A 130 17.77 -0.52 -3.54
N TRP A 131 18.89 -1.23 -3.42
CA TRP A 131 19.05 -2.39 -2.53
C TRP A 131 18.06 -3.54 -2.75
N GLU A 132 17.62 -3.74 -3.99
CA GLU A 132 16.82 -4.89 -4.42
C GLU A 132 15.51 -5.09 -3.63
N GLN A 133 14.85 -4.00 -3.25
CA GLN A 133 13.56 -4.05 -2.56
C GLN A 133 12.44 -4.56 -3.47
N CYS A 134 11.24 -4.80 -2.93
CA CYS A 134 10.07 -5.04 -3.78
C CYS A 134 9.74 -3.77 -4.56
N LEU A 135 9.57 -3.88 -5.88
CA LEU A 135 9.20 -2.75 -6.72
C LEU A 135 7.74 -2.36 -6.54
N ASP A 136 7.51 -1.05 -6.54
CA ASP A 136 6.19 -0.48 -6.78
C ASP A 136 5.78 -0.73 -8.25
N GLU A 137 4.50 -1.00 -8.45
CA GLU A 137 3.89 -1.20 -9.76
C GLU A 137 4.05 0.03 -10.67
N ASP A 138 4.00 1.24 -10.10
CA ASP A 138 4.23 2.48 -10.84
C ASP A 138 5.61 2.51 -11.52
N LEU A 139 6.65 2.01 -10.84
CA LEU A 139 8.01 1.95 -11.38
C LEU A 139 8.12 0.92 -12.51
N VAL A 140 7.47 -0.24 -12.34
CA VAL A 140 7.43 -1.28 -13.38
C VAL A 140 6.73 -0.76 -14.62
N ASN A 141 5.61 -0.04 -14.48
CA ASN A 141 4.93 0.57 -15.61
C ASN A 141 5.77 1.65 -16.30
N ALA A 142 6.48 2.48 -15.53
CA ALA A 142 7.39 3.48 -16.09
C ALA A 142 8.48 2.84 -16.94
N LEU A 143 9.06 1.75 -16.44
CA LEU A 143 10.08 1.01 -17.16
C LEU A 143 9.50 0.31 -18.40
N CYS A 144 8.32 -0.30 -18.31
CA CYS A 144 7.64 -0.87 -19.48
C CYS A 144 7.38 0.20 -20.56
N GLU A 145 6.93 1.38 -20.15
CA GLU A 145 6.68 2.52 -21.04
C GLU A 145 7.99 3.04 -21.67
N LEU A 146 9.08 3.12 -20.89
CA LEU A 146 10.39 3.48 -21.40
C LEU A 146 10.93 2.44 -22.41
N SER A 147 10.82 1.15 -22.10
CA SER A 147 11.23 0.05 -23.00
C SER A 147 10.39 0.04 -24.27
N TYR A 148 9.09 0.38 -24.19
CA TYR A 148 8.24 0.60 -25.35
C TYR A 148 8.79 1.71 -26.24
N PHE A 149 9.09 2.89 -25.68
CA PHE A 149 9.62 4.00 -26.47
C PHE A 149 11.00 3.68 -27.07
N LYS A 150 11.90 3.05 -26.33
CA LYS A 150 13.24 2.67 -26.81
C LYS A 150 13.18 1.71 -28.00
N SER A 151 12.25 0.76 -27.97
CA SER A 151 12.09 -0.28 -29.01
C SER A 151 11.19 0.14 -30.18
N HIS A 152 10.47 1.26 -30.06
CA HIS A 152 9.51 1.67 -31.08
C HIS A 152 10.18 1.88 -32.46
N PRO A 153 9.59 1.40 -33.58
CA PRO A 153 10.21 1.49 -34.92
C PRO A 153 10.59 2.91 -35.37
N ALA A 154 9.82 3.92 -34.97
CA ALA A 154 10.13 5.33 -35.24
C ALA A 154 11.48 5.78 -34.63
N ILE A 155 11.91 5.12 -33.54
CA ILE A 155 13.14 5.41 -32.82
C ILE A 155 14.29 4.56 -33.34
N THR A 156 14.09 3.24 -33.43
CA THR A 156 15.14 2.30 -33.86
C THR A 156 15.46 2.43 -35.34
N LYS A 157 14.57 3.09 -36.13
CA LYS A 157 14.61 3.12 -37.61
C LYS A 157 14.67 1.72 -38.22
N SER A 158 14.22 0.72 -37.46
CA SER A 158 14.17 -0.67 -37.88
C SER A 158 12.90 -0.90 -38.68
N SER A 159 12.99 -1.73 -39.72
CA SER A 159 11.81 -2.28 -40.42
C SER A 159 11.18 -3.45 -39.66
N ALA A 160 11.69 -3.80 -38.48
CA ALA A 160 11.11 -4.83 -37.63
C ALA A 160 9.69 -4.45 -37.22
N LEU A 161 8.84 -5.48 -37.05
CA LEU A 161 7.50 -5.29 -36.54
C LEU A 161 7.56 -4.72 -35.10
N PRO A 162 6.68 -3.78 -34.73
CA PRO A 162 6.66 -3.23 -33.38
C PRO A 162 6.29 -4.30 -32.35
N HIS A 163 6.76 -4.10 -31.13
CA HIS A 163 6.28 -4.84 -29.96
C HIS A 163 5.18 -4.02 -29.26
N ILE A 164 4.24 -4.71 -28.63
CA ILE A 164 3.20 -4.11 -27.77
C ILE A 164 3.52 -4.53 -26.33
N ILE A 165 3.55 -3.60 -25.38
CA ILE A 165 3.88 -3.88 -23.98
C ILE A 165 2.71 -3.43 -23.10
N LEU A 166 1.85 -4.35 -22.71
CA LEU A 166 0.65 -4.07 -21.93
C LEU A 166 1.02 -3.69 -20.48
N PRO A 167 0.44 -2.61 -19.93
CA PRO A 167 0.73 -2.18 -18.56
C PRO A 167 0.12 -3.15 -17.54
N THR A 168 0.70 -3.17 -16.34
CA THR A 168 0.31 -4.11 -15.26
C THR A 168 -1.14 -3.94 -14.83
N ILE A 169 -1.69 -2.73 -14.94
CA ILE A 169 -3.09 -2.43 -14.61
C ILE A 169 -4.07 -3.31 -15.40
N LEU A 170 -3.72 -3.70 -16.63
CA LEU A 170 -4.55 -4.60 -17.44
C LEU A 170 -4.66 -5.99 -16.80
N SER A 171 -3.55 -6.49 -16.26
CA SER A 171 -3.48 -7.79 -15.58
C SER A 171 -4.26 -7.77 -14.26
N ASN A 172 -4.08 -6.72 -13.45
CA ASN A 172 -4.78 -6.54 -12.16
C ASN A 172 -6.29 -6.47 -12.35
N ASN A 173 -6.72 -5.70 -13.35
CA ASN A 173 -8.11 -5.57 -13.75
C ASN A 173 -8.69 -6.93 -14.18
N SER A 174 -7.94 -7.68 -14.99
CA SER A 174 -8.40 -9.00 -15.45
C SER A 174 -8.52 -10.01 -14.30
N GLN A 175 -7.59 -9.98 -13.34
CA GLN A 175 -7.66 -10.77 -12.12
C GLN A 175 -8.93 -10.45 -11.32
N TYR A 176 -9.21 -9.17 -11.11
CA TYR A 176 -10.39 -8.73 -10.37
C TYR A 176 -11.68 -9.24 -11.01
N LEU A 177 -11.82 -9.13 -12.33
CA LEU A 177 -13.04 -9.60 -13.02
C LEU A 177 -13.25 -11.10 -12.91
N LEU A 178 -12.20 -11.91 -13.10
CA LEU A 178 -12.34 -13.35 -12.96
C LEU A 178 -12.67 -13.76 -11.53
N ALA A 179 -12.13 -13.06 -10.53
CA ALA A 179 -12.45 -13.30 -9.13
C ALA A 179 -13.93 -13.05 -8.81
N THR A 180 -14.63 -12.17 -9.55
CA THR A 180 -16.08 -11.94 -9.38
C THR A 180 -16.97 -13.07 -9.93
N GLY A 181 -16.39 -14.16 -10.43
CA GLY A 181 -17.13 -15.37 -10.85
C GLY A 181 -17.87 -15.24 -12.18
N SER A 182 -17.66 -14.13 -12.89
CA SER A 182 -18.37 -13.84 -14.13
C SER A 182 -17.52 -14.21 -15.35
N SER A 183 -17.24 -15.51 -15.49
CA SER A 183 -16.50 -16.06 -16.65
C SER A 183 -17.19 -15.69 -17.97
N ASP A 184 -18.53 -15.66 -17.99
CA ASP A 184 -19.35 -15.24 -19.13
C ASP A 184 -19.30 -13.71 -19.40
N MET A 185 -18.80 -12.90 -18.45
CA MET A 185 -18.61 -11.45 -18.63
C MET A 185 -17.26 -11.04 -19.24
N PHE A 186 -16.37 -11.97 -19.59
CA PHE A 186 -15.30 -11.69 -20.55
C PHE A 186 -15.84 -11.61 -22.00
N THR A 187 -17.02 -11.01 -22.16
CA THR A 187 -17.57 -10.63 -23.45
C THR A 187 -17.27 -9.16 -23.68
N LYS A 188 -17.03 -8.79 -24.95
CA LYS A 188 -16.61 -7.44 -25.40
C LYS A 188 -17.45 -6.27 -24.84
N ARG A 189 -18.67 -6.54 -24.36
CA ARG A 189 -19.63 -5.54 -23.85
C ARG A 189 -19.76 -5.47 -22.32
N ALA A 190 -19.22 -6.45 -21.60
CA ALA A 190 -19.45 -6.60 -20.16
C ALA A 190 -18.29 -6.08 -19.28
N LEU A 191 -17.16 -5.76 -19.91
CA LEU A 191 -16.06 -5.10 -19.22
C LEU A 191 -16.44 -3.64 -18.95
N PRO A 192 -16.36 -3.13 -17.71
CA PRO A 192 -16.51 -1.69 -17.41
C PRO A 192 -15.42 -0.80 -18.07
N TRP A 193 -14.59 -1.39 -18.92
CA TRP A 193 -13.48 -0.80 -19.66
C TRP A 193 -13.58 -1.14 -21.16
N ALA A 194 -14.80 -1.30 -21.68
CA ALA A 194 -15.02 -1.70 -23.08
C ALA A 194 -14.27 -0.80 -24.07
N ASP A 195 -14.26 0.52 -23.83
CA ASP A 195 -13.59 1.50 -24.69
C ASP A 195 -12.06 1.41 -24.58
N SER A 196 -11.56 1.16 -23.36
CA SER A 196 -10.16 0.93 -23.03
C SER A 196 -9.58 -0.28 -23.75
N PHE A 197 -10.30 -1.40 -23.64
CA PHE A 197 -9.98 -2.62 -24.37
C PHE A 197 -10.13 -2.41 -25.87
N LYS A 198 -11.10 -1.60 -26.31
CA LYS A 198 -11.29 -1.29 -27.72
C LYS A 198 -10.06 -0.58 -28.29
N ALA A 199 -9.44 0.38 -27.61
CA ALA A 199 -8.24 1.04 -28.12
C ALA A 199 -7.05 0.08 -28.30
N ILE A 200 -6.76 -0.76 -27.29
CA ILE A 200 -5.74 -1.82 -27.42
C ILE A 200 -6.12 -2.81 -28.52
N TRP A 201 -7.38 -3.21 -28.58
CA TRP A 201 -7.89 -4.17 -29.56
C TRP A 201 -7.80 -3.63 -30.97
N ASP A 202 -8.19 -2.37 -31.19
CA ASP A 202 -8.06 -1.65 -32.45
C ASP A 202 -6.57 -1.57 -32.83
N ARG A 203 -5.69 -1.28 -31.88
CA ARG A 203 -4.23 -1.27 -32.09
C ARG A 203 -3.67 -2.62 -32.50
N ILE A 204 -4.03 -3.70 -31.79
CA ILE A 204 -3.61 -5.08 -32.11
C ILE A 204 -4.18 -5.52 -33.47
N SER A 205 -5.40 -5.10 -33.79
CA SER A 205 -6.07 -5.45 -35.05
C SER A 205 -5.48 -4.68 -36.24
N ALA A 206 -5.08 -3.42 -36.03
CA ALA A 206 -4.52 -2.55 -37.07
C ALA A 206 -3.03 -2.76 -37.30
N CYS A 207 -2.31 -3.35 -36.35
CA CYS A 207 -0.85 -3.43 -36.37
C CYS A 207 -0.35 -4.87 -36.23
N SER A 208 0.42 -5.32 -37.22
CA SER A 208 1.20 -6.55 -37.09
C SER A 208 2.29 -6.35 -36.05
N ALA A 209 2.11 -6.93 -34.86
CA ALA A 209 3.11 -6.91 -33.81
C ALA A 209 4.09 -8.10 -33.93
N ALA A 210 5.36 -7.89 -33.60
CA ALA A 210 6.34 -8.97 -33.45
C ALA A 210 5.96 -9.88 -32.26
N ALA A 211 5.62 -9.25 -31.14
CA ALA A 211 5.14 -9.89 -29.94
C ALA A 211 4.26 -8.93 -29.13
N ILE A 212 3.39 -9.50 -28.29
CA ILE A 212 2.59 -8.78 -27.29
C ILE A 212 3.04 -9.24 -25.91
N HIS A 213 3.57 -8.31 -25.12
CA HIS A 213 4.09 -8.55 -23.79
C HIS A 213 3.09 -8.07 -22.74
N MET A 214 3.04 -8.75 -21.61
CA MET A 214 2.31 -8.31 -20.42
C MET A 214 3.18 -8.60 -19.20
N VAL A 215 3.37 -7.60 -18.35
CA VAL A 215 3.91 -7.82 -17.01
C VAL A 215 2.73 -7.87 -16.05
N SER A 216 2.67 -8.90 -15.21
CA SER A 216 1.57 -9.10 -14.27
C SER A 216 2.07 -9.09 -12.84
N CYS A 217 1.33 -8.43 -11.94
CA CYS A 217 1.59 -8.45 -10.50
C CYS A 217 0.49 -9.26 -9.80
N SER A 218 0.85 -10.38 -9.16
CA SER A 218 -0.08 -11.18 -8.36
C SER A 218 0.53 -11.42 -6.99
N GLU A 219 -0.20 -11.09 -5.93
CA GLU A 219 0.25 -11.30 -4.55
C GLU A 219 1.64 -10.68 -4.24
N SER A 220 1.91 -9.48 -4.77
CA SER A 220 3.21 -8.79 -4.67
C SER A 220 4.36 -9.48 -5.41
N HIS A 221 4.05 -10.32 -6.39
CA HIS A 221 5.02 -11.03 -7.22
C HIS A 221 4.81 -10.69 -8.69
N PHE A 222 5.90 -10.33 -9.37
CA PHE A 222 5.87 -9.99 -10.79
C PHE A 222 6.31 -11.17 -11.65
N SER A 223 5.59 -11.36 -12.75
CA SER A 223 5.94 -12.31 -13.82
C SER A 223 5.66 -11.68 -15.19
N ALA A 224 6.25 -12.26 -16.24
CA ALA A 224 6.10 -11.76 -17.60
C ALA A 224 5.45 -12.80 -18.51
N GLN A 225 4.62 -12.32 -19.43
CA GLN A 225 4.02 -13.14 -20.47
C GLN A 225 4.30 -12.54 -21.85
N THR A 226 4.59 -13.41 -22.80
CA THR A 226 4.87 -13.02 -24.19
C THR A 226 4.01 -13.87 -25.11
N TYR A 227 3.12 -13.22 -25.84
CA TYR A 227 2.37 -13.82 -26.92
C TYR A 227 3.06 -13.55 -28.25
N HIS A 228 3.20 -14.60 -29.07
CA HIS A 228 3.85 -14.59 -30.38
C HIS A 228 2.79 -14.71 -31.49
N PRO A 229 2.38 -13.60 -32.14
CA PRO A 229 1.30 -13.60 -33.14
C PRO A 229 1.53 -14.57 -34.30
N ALA A 230 2.79 -14.75 -34.71
CA ALA A 230 3.15 -15.64 -35.82
C ALA A 230 2.86 -17.13 -35.54
N THR A 231 2.90 -17.55 -34.28
CA THR A 231 2.73 -18.97 -33.88
C THR A 231 1.49 -19.20 -33.03
N GLY A 232 0.86 -18.15 -32.50
CA GLY A 232 -0.21 -18.27 -31.51
C GLY A 232 0.28 -18.71 -30.13
N ARG A 233 1.59 -18.83 -29.91
CA ARG A 233 2.16 -19.32 -28.65
C ARG A 233 2.12 -18.22 -27.60
N LEU A 234 1.57 -18.53 -26.42
CA LEU A 234 1.63 -17.70 -25.22
C LEU A 234 2.62 -18.31 -24.23
N GLU A 235 3.68 -17.57 -23.91
CA GLU A 235 4.73 -17.99 -23.00
C GLU A 235 4.61 -17.27 -21.65
N HIS A 236 4.91 -17.98 -20.57
CA HIS A 236 4.99 -17.43 -19.21
C HIS A 236 6.39 -17.64 -18.64
N ARG A 237 6.95 -16.56 -18.07
CA ARG A 237 8.28 -16.52 -17.46
C ARG A 237 8.15 -16.02 -16.03
N ASP A 238 8.64 -16.84 -15.11
CA ASP A 238 8.52 -16.60 -13.67
C ASP A 238 9.80 -17.03 -12.96
N LEU A 239 10.38 -16.12 -12.17
CA LEU A 239 11.66 -16.38 -11.47
C LEU A 239 11.58 -17.43 -10.38
N LEU A 240 10.39 -17.65 -9.83
CA LEU A 240 10.16 -18.62 -8.76
C LEU A 240 9.64 -19.95 -9.34
N GLY A 241 9.58 -20.06 -10.67
CA GLY A 241 9.02 -21.23 -11.35
C GLY A 241 7.54 -21.43 -11.05
N GLN A 242 6.82 -20.37 -10.63
CA GLN A 242 5.39 -20.47 -10.37
C GLN A 242 4.64 -20.69 -11.69
N PRO A 243 3.52 -21.44 -11.65
CA PRO A 243 2.64 -21.55 -12.80
C PRO A 243 2.00 -20.18 -13.10
N PRO A 244 1.58 -19.94 -14.36
CA PRO A 244 0.87 -18.72 -14.71
C PRO A 244 -0.40 -18.56 -13.88
N ALA A 245 -0.69 -17.33 -13.46
CA ALA A 245 -1.91 -17.04 -12.74
C ALA A 245 -3.14 -17.45 -13.60
N PRO A 246 -4.23 -17.98 -12.99
CA PRO A 246 -5.36 -18.53 -13.74
C PRO A 246 -6.03 -17.53 -14.70
N TYR A 247 -5.84 -16.23 -14.48
CA TYR A 247 -6.45 -15.18 -15.29
C TYR A 247 -5.68 -14.85 -16.57
N ILE A 248 -4.43 -15.27 -16.69
CA ILE A 248 -3.55 -14.91 -17.82
C ILE A 248 -4.12 -15.39 -19.16
N LEU A 249 -4.47 -16.68 -19.26
CA LEU A 249 -5.00 -17.25 -20.50
C LEU A 249 -6.33 -16.61 -20.92
N PRO A 250 -7.35 -16.51 -20.03
CA PRO A 250 -8.60 -15.79 -20.36
C PRO A 250 -8.38 -14.34 -20.80
N THR A 251 -7.42 -13.64 -20.19
CA THR A 251 -7.07 -12.25 -20.55
C THR A 251 -6.61 -12.17 -22.00
N PHE A 252 -5.61 -12.98 -22.39
CA PHE A 252 -5.13 -12.99 -23.77
C PHE A 252 -6.18 -13.47 -24.76
N MET A 253 -6.98 -14.49 -24.41
CA MET A 253 -8.08 -14.94 -25.26
C MET A 253 -9.10 -13.84 -25.51
N ALA A 254 -9.40 -13.00 -24.51
CA ALA A 254 -10.32 -11.88 -24.64
C ALA A 254 -9.74 -10.75 -25.52
N ILE A 255 -8.47 -10.40 -25.31
CA ILE A 255 -7.78 -9.36 -26.07
C ILE A 255 -7.62 -9.76 -27.55
N LEU A 256 -7.35 -11.03 -27.84
CA LEU A 256 -7.11 -11.52 -29.20
C LEU A 256 -8.40 -11.89 -29.95
N ARG A 257 -9.53 -12.01 -29.25
CA ARG A 257 -10.80 -12.40 -29.90
C ARG A 257 -11.21 -11.36 -30.93
N GLY A 258 -11.33 -11.79 -32.19
CA GLY A 258 -11.80 -10.95 -33.29
C GLY A 258 -10.71 -10.09 -33.95
N THR A 259 -9.44 -10.17 -33.52
CA THR A 259 -8.32 -9.48 -34.17
C THR A 259 -7.81 -10.22 -35.42
N GLY A 260 -8.26 -11.46 -35.63
CA GLY A 260 -7.77 -12.36 -36.67
C GLY A 260 -6.47 -13.11 -36.29
N LEU A 261 -5.88 -12.82 -35.13
CA LEU A 261 -4.69 -13.50 -34.63
C LEU A 261 -5.05 -14.89 -34.02
N PRO A 262 -4.12 -15.87 -34.05
CA PRO A 262 -4.37 -17.18 -33.46
C PRO A 262 -4.62 -17.11 -31.95
N ILE A 263 -5.76 -17.61 -31.48
CA ILE A 263 -6.09 -17.58 -30.05
C ILE A 263 -5.27 -18.66 -29.31
N PRO A 264 -4.49 -18.33 -28.27
CA PRO A 264 -3.76 -19.33 -27.49
C PRO A 264 -4.75 -20.21 -26.74
N ASN A 265 -4.47 -21.51 -26.71
CA ASN A 265 -5.25 -22.52 -25.97
C ASN A 265 -4.57 -22.95 -24.65
N GLU A 266 -3.28 -22.65 -24.49
CA GLU A 266 -2.49 -22.94 -23.31
C GLU A 266 -1.44 -21.85 -23.07
N VAL A 267 -0.83 -21.88 -21.89
CA VAL A 267 0.28 -21.01 -21.51
C VAL A 267 1.51 -21.89 -21.30
N ALA A 268 2.50 -21.75 -22.19
CA ALA A 268 3.74 -22.51 -22.11
C ALA A 268 4.67 -21.89 -21.04
N GLN A 269 4.97 -22.65 -19.99
CA GLN A 269 6.02 -22.26 -19.04
C GLN A 269 7.38 -22.27 -19.74
N VAL A 270 8.12 -21.17 -19.66
CA VAL A 270 9.49 -21.08 -20.16
C VAL A 270 10.45 -21.18 -18.97
N VAL A 271 11.46 -22.04 -19.09
CA VAL A 271 12.51 -22.16 -18.08
C VAL A 271 13.37 -20.91 -18.11
N VAL A 272 13.48 -20.23 -16.98
CA VAL A 272 14.30 -19.04 -16.79
C VAL A 272 15.25 -19.22 -15.61
N PRO A 273 16.38 -18.50 -15.56
CA PRO A 273 17.26 -18.51 -14.39
C PRO A 273 16.49 -18.11 -13.13
N MET A 274 16.47 -18.98 -12.11
CA MET A 274 15.74 -18.73 -10.87
C MET A 274 16.44 -17.69 -10.02
N GLN A 275 15.65 -16.92 -9.27
CA GLN A 275 16.15 -16.03 -8.22
C GLN A 275 16.53 -16.87 -6.99
N LEU A 276 17.78 -16.75 -6.51
CA LEU A 276 18.29 -17.59 -5.42
C LEU A 276 18.32 -16.84 -4.09
N GLN A 277 18.65 -15.55 -4.10
CA GLN A 277 18.95 -14.81 -2.85
C GLN A 277 18.23 -13.47 -2.74
N ALA A 278 17.91 -12.83 -3.87
CA ALA A 278 17.29 -11.52 -3.84
C ALA A 278 15.80 -11.62 -3.47
N TYR A 279 15.37 -10.87 -2.44
CA TYR A 279 13.95 -10.73 -2.11
C TYR A 279 13.47 -9.40 -2.69
N GLY A 280 12.95 -9.41 -3.92
CA GLY A 280 12.37 -8.19 -4.54
C GLY A 280 12.63 -8.02 -6.03
N SER A 281 13.63 -8.71 -6.61
CA SER A 281 13.97 -8.56 -8.03
C SER A 281 13.00 -9.22 -9.03
N CYS A 282 11.85 -9.76 -8.59
CA CYS A 282 10.86 -10.33 -9.50
C CYS A 282 10.38 -9.32 -10.55
N GLY A 283 10.20 -8.04 -10.17
CA GLY A 283 9.85 -6.97 -11.10
C GLY A 283 10.96 -6.66 -12.13
N ILE A 284 12.21 -6.61 -11.68
CA ILE A 284 13.38 -6.37 -12.54
C ILE A 284 13.56 -7.51 -13.54
N ALA A 285 13.41 -8.76 -13.11
CA ALA A 285 13.53 -9.88 -14.04
C ALA A 285 12.36 -9.98 -15.00
N ALA A 286 11.12 -9.75 -14.54
CA ALA A 286 9.94 -9.73 -15.41
C ALA A 286 10.12 -8.70 -16.54
N LEU A 287 10.62 -7.50 -16.20
CA LEU A 287 10.98 -6.49 -17.19
C LEU A 287 12.12 -6.95 -18.10
N ASN A 288 13.19 -7.53 -17.55
CA ASN A 288 14.32 -8.01 -18.34
C ASN A 288 13.90 -9.12 -19.34
N PHE A 289 12.96 -9.98 -18.96
CA PHE A 289 12.37 -10.96 -19.87
C PHE A 289 11.63 -10.32 -21.03
N VAL A 290 11.04 -9.15 -20.85
CA VAL A 290 10.47 -8.36 -21.95
C VAL A 290 11.61 -7.74 -22.76
N GLU A 291 12.57 -7.08 -22.13
CA GLU A 291 13.67 -6.38 -22.83
C GLU A 291 14.53 -7.30 -23.69
N THR A 292 14.83 -8.52 -23.24
CA THR A 292 15.55 -9.53 -24.02
C THR A 292 14.79 -10.00 -25.27
N GLN A 293 13.47 -9.77 -25.34
CA GLN A 293 12.70 -9.96 -26.57
C GLN A 293 12.74 -8.73 -27.48
N LEU A 294 12.91 -7.53 -26.92
CA LEU A 294 13.01 -6.27 -27.67
C LEU A 294 14.41 -6.08 -28.27
N ASP A 295 15.44 -6.48 -27.54
CA ASP A 295 16.84 -6.40 -27.93
C ASP A 295 17.56 -7.72 -27.58
N PRO A 296 17.91 -8.54 -28.60
CA PRO A 296 18.65 -9.78 -28.40
C PRO A 296 20.02 -9.60 -27.72
N PHE A 297 20.57 -8.38 -27.71
CA PHE A 297 21.84 -8.06 -27.06
C PHE A 297 21.68 -7.56 -25.63
N ALA A 298 20.44 -7.41 -25.13
CA ALA A 298 20.20 -7.05 -23.75
C ALA A 298 20.84 -8.08 -22.80
N LEU A 299 21.42 -7.58 -21.70
CA LEU A 299 21.96 -8.44 -20.65
C LEU A 299 20.83 -9.33 -20.11
N HIS A 300 21.02 -10.64 -20.18
CA HIS A 300 20.00 -11.57 -19.69
C HIS A 300 20.01 -11.63 -18.17
N TRP A 301 18.82 -11.80 -17.59
CA TRP A 301 18.64 -11.95 -16.17
C TRP A 301 19.46 -13.12 -15.60
N SER A 302 20.18 -12.83 -14.52
CA SER A 302 20.74 -13.79 -13.59
C SER A 302 20.77 -13.17 -12.21
N ASP A 303 20.86 -13.99 -11.15
CA ASP A 303 21.01 -13.50 -9.77
C ASP A 303 22.23 -12.56 -9.65
N SER A 304 23.33 -12.89 -10.35
CA SER A 304 24.54 -12.05 -10.42
C SER A 304 24.39 -10.76 -11.25
N ALA A 305 23.46 -10.71 -12.19
CA ALA A 305 23.17 -9.53 -13.00
C ALA A 305 22.14 -8.60 -12.36
N SER A 306 21.45 -9.05 -11.31
CA SER A 306 20.38 -8.31 -10.62
C SER A 306 20.79 -6.88 -10.33
N THR A 307 21.86 -6.69 -9.54
CA THR A 307 22.33 -5.37 -9.12
C THR A 307 22.69 -4.45 -10.30
N TYR A 308 23.28 -5.00 -11.36
CA TYR A 308 23.58 -4.24 -12.58
C TYR A 308 22.30 -3.72 -13.24
N LEU A 309 21.28 -4.58 -13.36
CA LEU A 309 20.01 -4.24 -13.96
C LEU A 309 19.27 -3.16 -13.13
N TRP A 310 19.23 -3.30 -11.80
CA TRP A 310 18.68 -2.28 -10.89
C TRP A 310 19.31 -0.90 -11.14
N ASN A 311 20.64 -0.84 -11.14
CA ASN A 311 21.37 0.41 -11.36
C ASN A 311 21.13 0.98 -12.77
N THR A 312 21.04 0.11 -13.78
CA THR A 312 20.75 0.51 -15.16
C THR A 312 19.36 1.13 -15.27
N TYR A 313 18.36 0.53 -14.63
CA TYR A 313 16.99 1.06 -14.63
C TYR A 313 16.86 2.36 -13.83
N LEU A 314 17.53 2.47 -12.68
CA LEU A 314 17.61 3.71 -11.92
C LEU A 314 18.23 4.83 -12.77
N HIS A 315 19.39 4.57 -13.36
CA HIS A 315 20.07 5.51 -14.26
C HIS A 315 19.13 5.96 -15.39
N ASN A 316 18.53 5.00 -16.10
CA ASN A 316 17.69 5.30 -17.25
C ASN A 316 16.47 6.16 -16.90
N LEU A 317 15.77 5.89 -15.79
CA LEU A 317 14.63 6.71 -15.38
C LEU A 317 15.05 8.12 -14.96
N VAL A 318 16.17 8.27 -14.26
CA VAL A 318 16.68 9.60 -13.86
C VAL A 318 17.09 10.41 -15.08
N VAL A 319 17.89 9.85 -15.99
CA VAL A 319 18.34 10.54 -17.20
C VAL A 319 17.14 10.90 -18.08
N PHE A 320 16.20 9.97 -18.27
CA PHE A 320 15.00 10.24 -19.04
C PHE A 320 14.16 11.37 -18.44
N HIS A 321 13.98 11.38 -17.11
CA HIS A 321 13.29 12.46 -16.42
C HIS A 321 14.00 13.81 -16.60
N LEU A 322 15.32 13.87 -16.45
CA LEU A 322 16.08 15.11 -16.59
C LEU A 322 15.99 15.66 -18.01
N VAL A 323 16.18 14.80 -19.02
CA VAL A 323 16.04 15.15 -20.44
C VAL A 323 14.62 15.63 -20.75
N ALA A 324 13.61 14.94 -20.23
CA ALA A 324 12.22 15.36 -20.42
C ALA A 324 11.95 16.72 -19.78
N SER A 325 12.42 16.93 -18.55
CA SER A 325 12.22 18.16 -17.76
C SER A 325 12.85 19.40 -18.42
N GLU A 326 13.98 19.23 -19.09
CA GLU A 326 14.66 20.31 -19.83
C GLU A 326 13.86 20.83 -21.01
N ASN A 327 13.11 19.92 -21.64
CA ASN A 327 12.31 20.32 -22.76
C ASN A 327 11.11 21.13 -22.25
N VAL A 328 10.44 20.81 -21.13
CA VAL A 328 9.10 21.32 -20.74
C VAL A 328 8.94 22.86 -20.60
N THR A 329 8.46 23.58 -21.62
CA THR A 329 7.91 24.96 -21.50
C THR A 329 6.92 25.42 -22.60
N PRO A 330 5.57 25.43 -22.41
CA PRO A 330 4.79 25.12 -21.19
C PRO A 330 4.22 23.68 -21.10
N PRO A 331 4.14 23.09 -19.89
CA PRO A 331 3.81 21.67 -19.68
C PRO A 331 2.53 21.12 -20.34
N SER A 332 1.49 21.93 -20.51
CA SER A 332 0.16 21.44 -20.90
C SER A 332 -0.04 21.24 -22.40
N ALA A 333 0.69 21.95 -23.27
CA ALA A 333 0.46 21.89 -24.71
C ALA A 333 1.20 20.72 -25.41
N TRP A 334 1.95 19.93 -24.64
CA TRP A 334 3.09 19.17 -25.16
C TRP A 334 2.84 17.67 -25.25
N VAL A 335 2.02 17.17 -24.34
CA VAL A 335 1.63 15.76 -24.27
C VAL A 335 0.77 15.35 -25.48
N GLU A 336 0.27 16.31 -26.26
CA GLU A 336 -0.37 16.04 -27.56
C GLU A 336 0.62 16.17 -28.72
N ALA A 337 1.58 17.10 -28.67
CA ALA A 337 2.56 17.31 -29.74
C ALA A 337 3.67 16.24 -29.79
N MET A 338 4.00 15.63 -28.64
CA MET A 338 5.04 14.59 -28.54
C MET A 338 4.52 13.18 -28.86
N TYR A 339 3.20 12.98 -28.82
CA TYR A 339 2.57 11.68 -28.95
C TYR A 339 1.64 11.72 -30.14
N LEU A 340 2.06 11.09 -31.23
CA LEU A 340 1.19 10.95 -32.38
C LEU A 340 0.20 9.83 -32.05
N PRO A 341 -1.12 10.10 -32.01
CA PRO A 341 -2.09 9.03 -31.89
C PRO A 341 -1.84 8.07 -33.03
N VAL A 342 -1.75 6.78 -32.71
CA VAL A 342 -1.73 5.77 -33.76
C VAL A 342 -3.07 5.90 -34.47
N GLN A 343 -3.06 6.27 -35.75
CA GLN A 343 -4.28 6.40 -36.53
C GLN A 343 -5.01 5.06 -36.53
N ALA A 344 -6.04 4.94 -35.69
CA ALA A 344 -7.04 3.93 -35.85
C ALA A 344 -7.73 4.23 -37.18
N THR A 345 -7.82 3.24 -38.06
CA THR A 345 -8.61 3.35 -39.28
C THR A 345 -10.01 3.83 -38.90
N GLU A 346 -10.41 5.02 -39.37
CA GLU A 346 -11.63 5.71 -38.95
C GLU A 346 -12.88 4.84 -39.17
N ALA A 347 -13.27 4.08 -38.16
CA ALA A 347 -14.56 3.41 -38.12
C ALA A 347 -15.62 4.45 -37.76
N LYS A 348 -16.46 4.80 -38.74
CA LYS A 348 -17.57 5.76 -38.61
C LYS A 348 -18.70 5.18 -37.74
N ASP A 349 -18.57 5.20 -36.42
CA ASP A 349 -19.70 4.99 -35.51
C ASP A 349 -19.95 6.26 -34.70
N SER A 350 -21.11 6.89 -34.95
CA SER A 350 -21.48 8.23 -34.47
C SER A 350 -22.02 8.29 -33.02
N ASP A 351 -22.10 7.17 -32.31
CA ASP A 351 -22.78 7.09 -31.00
C ASP A 351 -21.83 7.07 -29.78
N SER A 352 -20.51 7.22 -29.97
CA SER A 352 -19.51 6.98 -28.91
C SER A 352 -19.32 8.14 -27.91
N ALA A 353 -19.68 9.38 -28.25
CA ALA A 353 -19.26 10.57 -27.47
C ALA A 353 -19.88 10.69 -26.06
N ALA A 354 -21.02 10.03 -25.79
CA ALA A 354 -21.70 10.12 -24.49
C ALA A 354 -21.16 9.13 -23.45
N LEU A 355 -20.53 8.02 -23.89
CA LEU A 355 -19.91 7.02 -23.01
C LEU A 355 -18.50 7.44 -22.56
N GLU A 356 -17.80 8.22 -23.40
CA GLU A 356 -16.45 8.73 -23.15
C GLU A 356 -16.32 9.54 -21.86
N LEU A 357 -17.34 10.33 -21.50
CA LEU A 357 -17.32 11.19 -20.31
C LEU A 357 -17.55 10.43 -18.98
N LEU A 358 -18.08 9.20 -19.01
CA LEU A 358 -18.54 8.50 -17.81
C LEU A 358 -17.55 7.47 -17.25
N TYR A 359 -16.63 6.95 -18.07
CA TYR A 359 -15.77 5.80 -17.68
C TYR A 359 -14.29 6.11 -17.52
N GLY A 360 -13.83 7.32 -17.84
CA GLY A 360 -12.41 7.68 -17.79
C GLY A 360 -11.62 6.90 -18.85
N HIS A 361 -11.06 7.61 -19.83
CA HIS A 361 -10.28 6.97 -20.88
C HIS A 361 -9.10 6.22 -20.25
N TYR A 362 -9.04 4.91 -20.46
CA TYR A 362 -7.81 4.16 -20.24
C TYR A 362 -6.76 4.72 -21.19
N ASN A 363 -5.80 5.40 -20.58
CA ASN A 363 -4.68 6.00 -21.27
C ASN A 363 -3.55 4.96 -21.28
N ASP A 364 -3.18 4.50 -22.46
CA ASP A 364 -2.16 3.47 -22.66
C ASP A 364 -1.13 3.96 -23.67
N TYR A 365 0.15 3.88 -23.29
CA TYR A 365 1.26 4.35 -24.11
C TYR A 365 1.38 3.58 -25.44
N ASN A 366 0.82 2.37 -25.55
CA ASN A 366 0.77 1.61 -26.80
C ASN A 366 -0.12 2.26 -27.88
N SER A 367 -1.00 3.18 -27.48
CA SER A 367 -1.89 3.93 -28.38
C SER A 367 -1.20 5.11 -29.06
N TYR A 368 0.07 5.38 -28.73
CA TYR A 368 0.79 6.57 -29.17
C TYR A 368 2.17 6.20 -29.71
N ALA A 369 2.56 6.80 -30.83
CA ALA A 369 3.93 6.77 -31.31
C ALA A 369 4.70 8.00 -30.80
N PRO A 370 5.99 7.86 -30.44
CA PRO A 370 6.83 9.00 -30.11
C PRO A 370 7.03 9.88 -31.36
N GLY A 371 6.51 11.11 -31.32
CA GLY A 371 6.71 12.13 -32.35
C GLY A 371 8.12 12.71 -32.31
N SER A 372 8.53 13.48 -33.34
CA SER A 372 9.93 13.95 -33.51
C SER A 372 10.49 14.76 -32.34
N ASN A 373 9.62 15.36 -31.52
CA ASN A 373 10.00 16.18 -30.36
C ASN A 373 9.94 15.39 -29.04
N HIS A 374 9.68 14.08 -29.08
CA HIS A 374 9.58 13.26 -27.88
C HIS A 374 10.96 13.16 -27.18
N PRO A 375 11.02 13.28 -25.84
CA PRO A 375 12.30 13.30 -25.11
C PRO A 375 13.13 12.01 -25.28
N ILE A 376 12.51 10.92 -25.70
CA ILE A 376 13.21 9.65 -25.99
C ILE A 376 14.36 9.81 -27.00
N PHE A 377 14.21 10.71 -27.99
CA PHE A 377 15.26 10.93 -28.99
C PHE A 377 16.52 11.51 -28.37
N GLN A 378 16.37 12.51 -27.50
CA GLN A 378 17.49 13.11 -26.76
C GLN A 378 18.02 12.17 -25.68
N PHE A 379 17.14 11.42 -24.99
CA PHE A 379 17.56 10.40 -24.02
C PHE A 379 18.49 9.37 -24.64
N ILE A 380 18.17 8.85 -25.83
CA ILE A 380 19.03 7.87 -26.53
C ILE A 380 20.37 8.49 -26.94
N GLN A 381 20.41 9.80 -27.22
CA GLN A 381 21.68 10.49 -27.47
C GLN A 381 22.52 10.59 -26.21
N VAL A 382 21.91 11.00 -25.08
CA VAL A 382 22.58 11.11 -23.78
C VAL A 382 23.07 9.74 -23.28
N ASP A 383 22.24 8.71 -23.38
CA ASP A 383 22.56 7.33 -23.01
C ASP A 383 23.75 6.76 -23.81
N LYS A 384 23.94 7.23 -25.06
CA LYS A 384 25.12 6.86 -25.88
C LYS A 384 26.39 7.62 -25.49
N THR A 385 26.27 8.88 -25.08
CA THR A 385 27.42 9.73 -24.74
C THR A 385 27.87 9.55 -23.29
N GLU A 386 26.94 9.18 -22.41
CA GLU A 386 27.16 8.87 -21.01
C GLU A 386 26.66 7.44 -20.74
N PRO A 387 27.25 6.41 -21.39
CA PRO A 387 26.80 5.05 -21.21
C PRO A 387 27.06 4.61 -19.78
N PHE A 388 26.12 3.87 -19.23
CA PHE A 388 26.26 3.21 -17.93
C PHE A 388 27.62 2.49 -17.85
N GLN A 389 28.48 2.95 -16.94
CA GLN A 389 29.73 2.28 -16.62
C GLN A 389 29.48 1.40 -15.39
N PRO A 390 29.50 0.06 -15.52
CA PRO A 390 29.30 -0.81 -14.38
C PRO A 390 30.37 -0.57 -13.32
N VAL A 391 29.93 -0.10 -12.15
CA VAL A 391 30.77 -0.14 -10.95
C VAL A 391 30.59 -1.49 -10.30
N LEU A 392 31.66 -2.29 -10.34
CA LEU A 392 31.71 -3.67 -9.84
C LEU A 392 31.54 -3.79 -8.32
N HIS A 393 31.60 -2.67 -7.58
CA HIS A 393 31.49 -2.63 -6.13
C HIS A 393 30.57 -1.50 -5.68
N LEU A 394 29.30 -1.81 -5.46
CA LEU A 394 28.46 -0.96 -4.61
C LEU A 394 28.96 -1.07 -3.16
N PRO A 395 29.01 0.03 -2.40
CA PRO A 395 29.13 -0.07 -0.96
C PRO A 395 28.00 -0.96 -0.45
N GLN A 396 28.34 -2.07 0.19
CA GLN A 396 27.32 -2.87 0.84
C GLN A 396 26.66 -2.02 1.93
N ARG A 397 25.35 -2.17 2.09
CA ARG A 397 24.49 -1.44 3.04
C ARG A 397 24.98 -1.43 4.51
N GLY A 398 26.03 -2.19 4.83
CA GLY A 398 26.62 -2.33 6.18
C GLY A 398 27.49 -1.16 6.67
N ASP A 399 27.91 -0.23 5.81
CA ASP A 399 28.91 0.80 6.19
C ASP A 399 28.34 2.18 6.61
N HIS A 400 27.01 2.36 6.65
CA HIS A 400 26.40 3.61 7.15
C HIS A 400 25.95 3.51 8.62
N PRO A 401 26.40 4.42 9.52
CA PRO A 401 26.19 4.31 10.97
C PRO A 401 24.78 4.68 11.48
N PHE A 402 23.81 4.91 10.58
CA PHE A 402 22.42 5.07 10.96
C PHE A 402 21.64 3.86 10.46
N TYR A 403 21.58 2.79 11.28
CA TYR A 403 20.39 1.99 11.63
C TYR A 403 20.75 0.60 12.19
N TYR A 404 19.80 0.08 12.97
CA TYR A 404 19.84 -1.10 13.82
C TYR A 404 20.22 -2.40 13.08
N PHE A 405 21.33 -3.00 13.49
CA PHE A 405 21.66 -4.37 13.14
C PHE A 405 20.74 -5.36 13.87
N CYS A 406 20.15 -6.27 13.11
CA CYS A 406 19.84 -7.62 13.59
C CYS A 406 21.16 -8.40 13.58
N THR A 407 21.90 -8.38 14.69
CA THR A 407 23.11 -9.22 14.84
C THR A 407 22.70 -10.64 15.18
N VAL A 408 22.87 -11.57 14.24
CA VAL A 408 23.02 -12.99 14.56
C VAL A 408 24.50 -13.23 14.89
N SER A 409 24.81 -13.36 16.17
CA SER A 409 26.12 -13.81 16.63
C SER A 409 26.35 -15.26 16.21
N LYS A 410 27.31 -15.51 15.30
CA LYS A 410 27.88 -16.85 15.08
C LYS A 410 28.84 -17.15 16.23
N GLY A 411 28.50 -18.13 17.06
CA GLY A 411 29.45 -18.78 17.94
C GLY A 411 30.40 -19.66 17.11
N GLN A 412 31.70 -19.52 17.38
CA GLN A 412 32.72 -20.48 16.99
C GLN A 412 32.46 -21.79 17.72
N ASP A 413 32.58 -22.93 17.04
CA ASP A 413 33.36 -24.07 17.52
C ASP A 413 33.63 -25.08 16.39
N SER A 414 34.89 -25.53 16.39
CA SER A 414 35.60 -26.57 15.64
C SER A 414 34.85 -27.59 14.75
N ASP A 415 35.38 -27.77 13.53
CA ASP A 415 35.21 -28.95 12.66
C ASP A 415 35.69 -30.27 13.33
N PRO A 416 35.18 -31.42 12.87
CA PRO A 416 36.05 -32.30 12.08
C PRO A 416 35.35 -32.93 10.83
N PRO A 417 36.11 -33.55 9.91
CA PRO A 417 35.69 -33.75 8.53
C PRO A 417 35.03 -35.11 8.33
N PHE A 418 34.06 -35.23 7.43
CA PHE A 418 33.92 -36.44 6.59
C PHE A 418 33.02 -36.20 5.35
N SER A 419 33.43 -36.92 4.31
CA SER A 419 32.98 -37.09 2.94
C SER A 419 31.49 -37.14 2.61
N ALA A 420 31.23 -36.73 1.35
CA ALA A 420 30.07 -36.96 0.49
C ALA A 420 29.16 -38.14 0.85
N ILE A 421 27.86 -37.85 0.98
CA ILE A 421 26.77 -38.83 0.95
C ILE A 421 25.63 -38.29 0.06
N ASP A 422 25.25 -39.10 -0.91
CA ASP A 422 24.05 -38.98 -1.76
C ASP A 422 22.78 -38.78 -0.91
N ILE A 423 22.04 -37.70 -1.16
CA ILE A 423 20.72 -37.49 -0.57
C ILE A 423 19.65 -37.82 -1.61
N CYS A 424 19.15 -39.05 -1.56
CA CYS A 424 17.87 -39.43 -2.15
C CYS A 424 16.77 -39.18 -1.09
N VAL A 425 16.06 -38.03 -1.18
CA VAL A 425 14.91 -37.74 -0.30
C VAL A 425 13.66 -38.41 -0.87
N LYS A 426 13.24 -39.54 -0.27
CA LYS A 426 11.87 -40.03 -0.40
C LYS A 426 10.93 -39.13 0.42
N ARG A 427 9.88 -38.60 -0.21
CA ARG A 427 8.78 -37.89 0.47
C ARG A 427 8.10 -38.82 1.49
N PRO A 428 7.82 -38.37 2.73
CA PRO A 428 6.91 -39.07 3.61
C PRO A 428 5.44 -38.82 3.18
N PRO A 429 4.52 -39.74 3.51
CA PRO A 429 3.12 -39.62 3.12
C PRO A 429 2.39 -38.54 3.92
N ILE A 430 1.46 -37.86 3.25
CA ILE A 430 0.58 -36.83 3.80
C ILE A 430 -0.27 -37.46 4.91
N GLN A 431 -0.10 -36.97 6.14
CA GLN A 431 -0.92 -37.33 7.30
C GLN A 431 -2.13 -36.38 7.39
N GLU A 432 -3.32 -36.95 7.57
CA GLU A 432 -4.58 -36.25 7.75
C GLU A 432 -4.56 -35.30 8.96
N LEU A 433 -5.08 -34.09 8.78
CA LEU A 433 -5.15 -33.02 9.78
C LEU A 433 -6.09 -33.42 10.93
N THR A 434 -5.51 -33.65 12.11
CA THR A 434 -6.25 -33.65 13.39
C THR A 434 -6.44 -32.23 13.92
N PRO A 435 -7.45 -31.95 14.77
CA PRO A 435 -7.66 -30.62 15.33
C PRO A 435 -6.43 -30.20 16.13
N PHE A 436 -5.77 -29.12 15.71
CA PHE A 436 -4.56 -28.62 16.36
C PHE A 436 -4.81 -28.37 17.86
N ALA A 437 -4.02 -29.03 18.71
CA ALA A 437 -3.98 -28.72 20.13
C ALA A 437 -3.47 -27.28 20.29
N VAL A 438 -4.34 -26.36 20.69
CA VAL A 438 -4.01 -24.94 20.86
C VAL A 438 -2.88 -24.80 21.88
N ARG A 439 -1.72 -24.31 21.43
CA ARG A 439 -0.58 -23.99 22.31
C ARG A 439 -0.97 -22.87 23.25
N THR A 440 -0.87 -23.10 24.56
CA THR A 440 -1.24 -22.08 25.57
C THR A 440 -0.05 -21.43 26.26
N ASP A 441 1.16 -21.93 26.06
CA ASP A 441 2.38 -21.38 26.64
C ASP A 441 3.01 -20.41 25.63
N ILE A 442 2.68 -19.12 25.78
CA ILE A 442 3.22 -18.06 24.93
C ILE A 442 4.32 -17.32 25.66
N LYS A 443 5.47 -17.21 25.01
CA LYS A 443 6.63 -16.43 25.45
C LYS A 443 7.19 -15.66 24.26
N VAL A 444 8.01 -14.66 24.53
CA VAL A 444 8.78 -13.99 23.48
C VAL A 444 9.59 -15.04 22.71
N GLY A 445 9.52 -14.98 21.38
CA GLY A 445 10.14 -15.94 20.47
C GLY A 445 9.26 -17.12 20.05
N THR A 446 8.05 -17.29 20.62
CA THR A 446 7.11 -18.29 20.12
C THR A 446 6.69 -17.95 18.68
N THR A 447 6.79 -18.92 17.77
CA THR A 447 6.41 -18.76 16.36
C THR A 447 5.14 -19.53 16.00
N PHE A 448 4.43 -19.02 14.98
CA PHE A 448 3.17 -19.53 14.45
C PHE A 448 3.18 -19.46 12.92
N TRP A 449 2.46 -20.36 12.25
CA TRP A 449 2.44 -20.41 10.78
C TRP A 449 1.60 -19.30 10.16
N ASN A 450 0.61 -18.80 10.90
CA ASN A 450 -0.22 -17.68 10.48
C ASN A 450 -0.64 -16.84 11.71
N VAL A 451 -1.13 -15.64 11.45
CA VAL A 451 -1.49 -14.69 12.51
C VAL A 451 -2.73 -15.13 13.28
N GLU A 452 -3.63 -15.91 12.68
CA GLU A 452 -4.83 -16.45 13.32
C GLU A 452 -4.49 -17.48 14.40
N GLU A 453 -3.52 -18.37 14.12
CA GLU A 453 -2.98 -19.32 15.10
C GLU A 453 -2.34 -18.57 16.28
N ALA A 454 -1.56 -17.53 15.99
CA ALA A 454 -0.94 -16.68 17.02
C ALA A 454 -2.00 -15.98 17.89
N LYS A 455 -3.04 -15.40 17.28
CA LYS A 455 -4.16 -14.75 17.97
C LYS A 455 -4.91 -15.74 18.87
N GLN A 456 -5.23 -16.92 18.37
CA GLN A 456 -5.94 -17.96 19.12
C GLN A 456 -5.12 -18.43 20.33
N ALA A 457 -3.82 -18.62 20.17
CA ALA A 457 -2.94 -18.93 21.29
C ALA A 457 -2.98 -17.82 22.36
N VAL A 458 -2.90 -16.55 21.95
CA VAL A 458 -2.95 -15.38 22.87
C VAL A 458 -4.27 -15.33 23.63
N TYR A 459 -5.39 -15.57 22.95
CA TYR A 459 -6.69 -15.64 23.59
C TYR A 459 -6.79 -16.80 24.57
N ALA A 460 -6.33 -17.99 24.21
CA ALA A 460 -6.35 -19.14 25.11
C ALA A 460 -5.47 -18.91 26.36
N ALA A 461 -4.32 -18.26 26.21
CA ALA A 461 -3.45 -17.89 27.33
C ALA A 461 -4.12 -16.88 28.28
N GLN A 462 -4.83 -15.89 27.74
CA GLN A 462 -5.51 -14.84 28.52
C GLN A 462 -6.83 -15.28 29.14
N GLU A 463 -7.57 -16.15 28.46
CA GLU A 463 -8.78 -16.76 28.99
C GLU A 463 -8.46 -17.61 30.23
N LYS A 464 -7.31 -18.33 30.22
CA LYS A 464 -6.80 -19.03 31.41
C LYS A 464 -6.52 -18.07 32.59
N LEU A 465 -6.16 -16.83 32.31
CA LEU A 465 -5.97 -15.78 33.33
C LEU A 465 -7.29 -15.10 33.74
N GLY A 466 -8.40 -15.44 33.08
CA GLY A 466 -9.74 -14.91 33.36
C GLY A 466 -9.99 -13.53 32.76
N PHE A 467 -9.29 -13.17 31.68
CA PHE A 467 -9.45 -11.90 30.98
C PHE A 467 -9.97 -12.13 29.56
N LEU A 468 -10.83 -11.22 29.08
CA LEU A 468 -11.29 -11.18 27.69
C LEU A 468 -10.48 -10.14 26.93
N TRP A 469 -9.97 -10.52 25.77
CA TRP A 469 -9.21 -9.62 24.90
C TRP A 469 -10.07 -9.11 23.76
N LYS A 470 -9.83 -7.87 23.37
CA LYS A 470 -10.33 -7.29 22.13
C LYS A 470 -9.12 -6.92 21.28
N VAL A 471 -9.18 -7.24 19.99
CA VAL A 471 -8.23 -6.68 19.02
C VAL A 471 -8.47 -5.17 19.02
N GLY A 472 -7.49 -4.40 19.48
CA GLY A 472 -7.47 -2.96 19.18
C GLY A 472 -7.35 -2.82 17.67
N GLN A 473 -8.14 -1.95 17.05
CA GLN A 473 -7.99 -1.67 15.62
C GLN A 473 -6.53 -1.29 15.33
N SER A 474 -5.85 -2.13 14.55
CA SER A 474 -4.68 -1.68 13.81
C SER A 474 -5.22 -0.71 12.76
N ASN A 475 -4.79 0.55 12.80
CA ASN A 475 -4.95 1.38 11.62
C ASN A 475 -4.15 0.70 10.51
N LYS A 476 -4.82 0.36 9.41
CA LYS A 476 -4.09 0.17 8.16
C LYS A 476 -3.59 1.56 7.76
N GLY A 477 -2.30 1.66 7.43
CA GLY A 477 -1.86 2.78 6.62
C GLY A 477 -2.70 2.84 5.34
N SER A 478 -2.74 3.99 4.68
CA SER A 478 -3.43 4.14 3.39
C SER A 478 -2.94 3.18 2.29
N ASP A 479 -1.82 2.50 2.53
CA ASP A 479 -1.14 1.52 1.70
C ASP A 479 -1.44 0.05 2.07
N GLY A 480 -2.25 -0.19 3.12
CA GLY A 480 -2.58 -1.53 3.59
C GLY A 480 -1.49 -2.22 4.43
N THR A 481 -0.37 -1.55 4.74
CA THR A 481 0.63 -2.08 5.67
C THR A 481 0.19 -1.87 7.12
N GLN A 482 0.64 -2.76 7.99
CA GLN A 482 0.27 -2.79 9.40
C GLN A 482 1.25 -1.90 10.18
N GLU A 483 0.86 -0.67 10.52
CA GLU A 483 1.69 0.27 11.30
C GLU A 483 1.95 -0.25 12.73
N ASP A 484 3.16 -0.01 13.22
CA ASP A 484 3.59 -0.31 14.59
C ASP A 484 2.75 0.46 15.63
N HIS A 485 2.33 -0.26 16.67
CA HIS A 485 1.35 0.19 17.65
C HIS A 485 1.93 1.23 18.61
N ARG A 486 1.88 2.52 18.25
CA ARG A 486 1.96 3.59 19.28
C ARG A 486 0.87 4.66 19.21
N ASN A 487 0.21 4.90 18.07
CA ASN A 487 -0.63 6.10 17.92
C ASN A 487 -2.05 5.87 17.36
N GLY A 488 -2.71 4.75 17.69
CA GLY A 488 -4.14 4.55 17.41
C GLY A 488 -5.04 4.99 18.57
N LYS A 489 -6.10 5.78 18.29
CA LYS A 489 -7.20 6.06 19.23
C LYS A 489 -8.10 4.83 19.39
N SER A 490 -7.59 3.76 20.00
CA SER A 490 -8.47 2.72 20.53
C SER A 490 -9.23 3.29 21.73
N ILE A 491 -10.44 2.80 22.01
CA ILE A 491 -11.05 2.96 23.33
C ILE A 491 -10.10 2.29 24.31
N LYS A 492 -9.16 3.08 24.86
CA LYS A 492 -8.19 2.60 25.84
C LYS A 492 -9.02 2.13 27.03
N THR A 493 -9.05 0.83 27.26
CA THR A 493 -9.51 0.26 28.53
C THR A 493 -8.60 0.67 29.70
N GLY A 494 -7.52 1.43 29.41
CA GLY A 494 -6.48 1.78 30.37
C GLY A 494 -5.60 0.59 30.73
N CYS A 495 -5.81 -0.59 30.13
CA CYS A 495 -5.09 -1.82 30.45
C CYS A 495 -3.62 -1.75 30.01
N ASN A 496 -2.71 -2.15 30.91
CA ASN A 496 -1.28 -2.25 30.62
C ASN A 496 -0.89 -3.55 29.90
N ALA A 497 -1.73 -4.59 29.92
CA ALA A 497 -1.42 -5.87 29.27
C ALA A 497 -1.49 -5.74 27.74
N HIS A 498 -0.43 -6.17 27.05
CA HIS A 498 -0.32 -6.13 25.59
C HIS A 498 0.61 -7.25 25.08
N VAL A 499 0.35 -7.73 23.86
CA VAL A 499 1.18 -8.73 23.17
C VAL A 499 1.46 -8.19 21.78
N ASN A 500 2.71 -8.26 21.34
CA ASN A 500 3.09 -7.89 19.99
C ASN A 500 3.32 -9.14 19.14
N ILE A 501 2.66 -9.21 17.99
CA ILE A 501 2.75 -10.31 17.02
C ILE A 501 3.31 -9.72 15.73
N ASN A 502 4.55 -10.06 15.39
CA ASN A 502 5.22 -9.57 14.20
C ASN A 502 5.31 -10.67 13.15
N ARG A 503 5.29 -10.27 11.87
CA ARG A 503 5.52 -11.19 10.75
C ARG A 503 7.03 -11.35 10.57
N LEU A 504 7.54 -12.57 10.64
CA LEU A 504 8.93 -12.90 10.32
C LEU A 504 9.11 -13.23 8.83
N SER A 505 8.14 -13.93 8.24
CA SER A 505 8.13 -14.29 6.83
C SER A 505 6.68 -14.46 6.34
N PRO A 506 6.44 -14.70 5.03
CA PRO A 506 5.09 -14.86 4.52
C PRO A 506 4.23 -15.89 5.26
N MET A 507 4.88 -16.94 5.78
CA MET A 507 4.27 -18.09 6.46
C MET A 507 4.72 -18.23 7.91
N LEU A 508 5.33 -17.20 8.51
CA LEU A 508 5.86 -17.29 9.86
C LEU A 508 5.67 -15.99 10.63
N TRP A 509 5.04 -16.09 11.79
CA TRP A 509 4.77 -15.00 12.72
C TRP A 509 5.45 -15.29 14.05
N ASN A 510 5.96 -14.27 14.73
CA ASN A 510 6.57 -14.41 16.04
C ASN A 510 5.99 -13.45 17.08
N ILE A 511 6.02 -13.89 18.32
CA ILE A 511 5.68 -13.05 19.47
C ILE A 511 6.95 -12.30 19.89
N THR A 512 6.95 -10.98 19.77
CA THR A 512 8.11 -10.14 20.11
C THR A 512 8.00 -9.50 21.48
N LEU A 513 6.78 -9.39 22.01
CA LEU A 513 6.53 -8.86 23.36
C LEU A 513 5.33 -9.57 23.97
N VAL A 514 5.43 -9.92 25.26
CA VAL A 514 4.33 -10.42 26.08
C VAL A 514 4.33 -9.68 27.41
N ASP A 515 3.33 -8.84 27.64
CA ASP A 515 3.02 -8.28 28.95
C ASP A 515 1.59 -8.67 29.35
N PHE A 516 1.48 -9.54 30.35
CA PHE A 516 0.20 -10.01 30.88
C PHE A 516 -0.19 -9.32 32.20
N LYS A 517 0.51 -8.23 32.57
CA LYS A 517 0.22 -7.48 33.79
C LYS A 517 -0.89 -6.46 33.56
N HIS A 518 -2.09 -6.85 33.99
CA HIS A 518 -3.25 -5.95 34.02
C HIS A 518 -3.13 -4.95 35.18
N ASN A 519 -3.52 -3.70 34.96
CA ASN A 519 -3.58 -2.64 35.98
C ASN A 519 -5.02 -2.38 36.48
N HIS A 520 -5.94 -3.28 36.16
CA HIS A 520 -7.33 -3.25 36.62
C HIS A 520 -7.79 -4.65 37.04
N ASP A 521 -8.80 -4.70 37.90
CA ASP A 521 -9.47 -5.95 38.27
C ASP A 521 -10.24 -6.55 37.07
N ARG A 522 -10.64 -7.82 37.20
CA ARG A 522 -11.47 -8.50 36.19
C ARG A 522 -12.82 -7.80 36.04
N GLU A 523 -13.16 -7.37 34.83
CA GLU A 523 -14.49 -6.83 34.51
C GLU A 523 -15.46 -7.96 34.14
N LEU A 524 -16.53 -8.10 34.93
CA LEU A 524 -17.71 -8.87 34.53
C LEU A 524 -18.70 -7.90 33.90
N ALA A 525 -19.06 -8.12 32.64
CA ALA A 525 -20.11 -7.32 31.99
C ALA A 525 -21.42 -7.40 32.80
N LEU A 526 -22.17 -6.29 32.87
CA LEU A 526 -23.52 -6.29 33.46
C LEU A 526 -24.41 -7.29 32.71
N GLY A 527 -24.88 -8.33 33.41
CA GLY A 527 -25.63 -9.45 32.82
C GLY A 527 -24.76 -10.61 32.29
N GLY A 528 -23.44 -10.52 32.40
CA GLY A 528 -22.52 -11.60 32.04
C GLY A 528 -22.64 -12.80 32.98
N GLN A 529 -22.71 -14.01 32.43
CA GLN A 529 -22.66 -15.24 33.22
C GLN A 529 -21.19 -15.61 33.49
N ALA A 530 -20.88 -16.02 34.72
CA ALA A 530 -19.55 -16.56 35.02
C ALA A 530 -19.34 -17.85 34.19
N PRO A 531 -18.18 -18.02 33.53
CA PRO A 531 -17.94 -19.14 32.62
C PRO A 531 -17.98 -20.53 33.28
N LYS A 532 -17.95 -20.60 34.62
CA LYS A 532 -18.12 -21.83 35.40
C LYS A 532 -19.08 -21.59 36.57
N LYS A 533 -19.85 -22.62 36.95
CA LYS A 533 -20.69 -22.59 38.15
C LYS A 533 -19.81 -22.38 39.39
N PRO A 534 -20.23 -21.56 40.38
CA PRO A 534 -19.44 -21.32 41.59
C PRO A 534 -19.15 -22.63 42.35
N THR A 535 -17.90 -22.81 42.77
CA THR A 535 -17.49 -23.97 43.60
C THR A 535 -18.14 -23.92 44.98
N ALA A 536 -18.16 -25.05 45.70
CA ALA A 536 -18.71 -25.10 47.06
C ALA A 536 -18.05 -24.08 48.00
N ILE A 537 -16.74 -23.89 47.85
CA ILE A 537 -15.95 -22.90 48.61
C ILE A 537 -16.38 -21.47 48.25
N GLN A 538 -16.59 -21.17 46.98
CA GLN A 538 -17.07 -19.84 46.55
C GLN A 538 -18.47 -19.54 47.07
N LYS A 539 -19.36 -20.53 47.04
CA LYS A 539 -20.70 -20.39 47.63
C LYS A 539 -20.61 -20.10 49.12
N GLN A 540 -19.72 -20.78 49.86
CA GLN A 540 -19.54 -20.55 51.30
C GLN A 540 -19.03 -19.14 51.60
N VAL A 541 -18.10 -18.60 50.80
CA VAL A 541 -17.60 -17.22 50.94
C VAL A 541 -18.68 -16.19 50.58
N VAL A 542 -19.48 -16.46 49.56
CA VAL A 542 -20.63 -15.60 49.21
C VAL A 542 -21.64 -15.58 50.35
N THR A 543 -21.96 -16.74 50.95
CA THR A 543 -22.89 -16.83 52.08
C THR A 543 -22.44 -16.00 53.29
N THR A 544 -21.13 -15.93 53.58
CA THR A 544 -20.61 -15.07 54.66
C THR A 544 -20.82 -13.59 54.40
N TYR A 545 -20.84 -13.14 53.14
CA TYR A 545 -21.10 -11.74 52.79
C TYR A 545 -22.60 -11.41 52.63
N VAL A 546 -23.44 -12.38 52.25
CA VAL A 546 -24.90 -12.18 52.08
C VAL A 546 -25.66 -12.18 53.41
N SER A 547 -25.08 -12.75 54.46
CA SER A 547 -25.73 -12.88 55.78
C SER A 547 -25.93 -11.54 56.52
N THR A 548 -25.48 -10.42 55.95
CA THR A 548 -25.68 -9.07 56.51
C THR A 548 -26.77 -8.35 55.71
N PRO A 549 -27.98 -8.12 56.27
CA PRO A 549 -29.04 -7.43 55.56
C PRO A 549 -28.61 -6.01 55.14
N GLY A 550 -28.75 -5.68 53.87
CA GLY A 550 -28.47 -4.34 53.33
C GLY A 550 -27.06 -4.12 52.77
N THR A 551 -26.16 -5.10 52.79
CA THR A 551 -24.82 -4.94 52.18
C THR A 551 -24.82 -5.27 50.69
N THR A 552 -24.40 -4.32 49.85
CA THR A 552 -24.03 -4.56 48.45
C THR A 552 -22.60 -5.08 48.35
N PHE A 553 -22.34 -6.04 47.46
CA PHE A 553 -20.98 -6.52 47.23
C PHE A 553 -20.06 -5.41 46.73
N THR A 554 -18.95 -5.20 47.42
CA THR A 554 -17.86 -4.34 46.92
C THR A 554 -17.07 -5.08 45.85
N ARG A 555 -16.45 -4.34 44.92
CA ARG A 555 -15.58 -4.90 43.87
C ARG A 555 -14.45 -5.76 44.44
N THR A 556 -13.87 -5.38 45.58
CA THR A 556 -12.79 -6.11 46.25
C THR A 556 -13.26 -7.46 46.80
N GLN A 557 -14.48 -7.55 47.33
CA GLN A 557 -15.08 -8.81 47.78
C GLN A 557 -15.33 -9.76 46.60
N LEU A 558 -15.81 -9.23 45.46
CA LEU A 558 -15.98 -10.01 44.24
C LEU A 558 -14.65 -10.54 43.69
N SER A 559 -13.59 -9.71 43.68
CA SER A 559 -12.24 -10.12 43.27
C SER A 559 -11.70 -11.25 44.18
N THR A 560 -11.92 -11.15 45.50
CA THR A 560 -11.54 -12.17 46.49
C THR A 560 -12.25 -13.51 46.27
N ILE A 561 -13.55 -13.48 45.91
CA ILE A 561 -14.34 -14.68 45.60
C ILE A 561 -13.83 -15.35 44.30
N LEU A 562 -13.47 -14.55 43.30
CA LEU A 562 -13.01 -15.05 42.00
C LEU A 562 -11.55 -15.51 41.99
N GLY A 563 -10.71 -14.97 42.88
CA GLY A 563 -9.28 -15.30 42.99
C GLY A 563 -8.97 -16.72 43.51
N ARG A 564 -9.88 -17.34 44.27
CA ARG A 564 -9.66 -18.68 44.88
C ARG A 564 -9.89 -19.88 43.93
N SER A 565 -9.93 -19.66 42.61
CA SER A 565 -10.45 -20.63 41.63
C SER A 565 -9.41 -21.54 40.96
N THR A 566 -8.13 -21.52 41.35
CA THR A 566 -7.07 -22.28 40.66
C THR A 566 -6.81 -23.64 41.29
N LEU A 567 -7.68 -24.62 41.03
CA LEU A 567 -7.35 -26.06 41.08
C LEU A 567 -8.05 -26.79 39.91
N PRO A 568 -7.43 -27.81 39.28
CA PRO A 568 -7.86 -28.32 37.99
C PRO A 568 -8.87 -29.48 38.11
N SER A 569 -9.98 -29.42 37.34
CA SER A 569 -10.81 -30.61 37.04
C SER A 569 -11.91 -30.30 35.98
N PRO A 570 -12.59 -31.30 35.39
CA PRO A 570 -12.42 -31.75 34.01
C PRO A 570 -13.65 -31.46 33.12
N THR A 571 -13.50 -31.81 31.85
CA THR A 571 -14.32 -31.43 30.69
C THR A 571 -15.73 -32.04 30.62
N GLY A 572 -16.70 -31.26 30.13
CA GLY A 572 -18.02 -31.72 29.68
C GLY A 572 -18.81 -30.60 28.97
N PRO A 573 -19.49 -30.84 27.82
CA PRO A 573 -20.04 -29.78 26.96
C PRO A 573 -21.57 -29.67 27.01
N CYS A 574 -22.11 -28.44 26.88
CA CYS A 574 -23.48 -28.08 26.40
C CYS A 574 -23.58 -26.54 26.43
N GLY A 575 -24.25 -25.76 25.58
CA GLY A 575 -25.27 -25.93 24.55
C GLY A 575 -26.00 -24.57 24.45
N SER A 576 -26.23 -24.05 23.25
CA SER A 576 -26.63 -22.67 22.94
C SER A 576 -28.14 -22.39 23.06
N ARG A 577 -28.53 -21.10 23.23
CA ARG A 577 -29.79 -20.49 22.72
C ARG A 577 -29.83 -18.96 22.91
N THR A 578 -30.28 -18.24 21.89
CA THR A 578 -30.40 -16.76 21.80
C THR A 578 -31.89 -16.34 21.73
N ALA A 579 -32.24 -15.19 22.30
CA ALA A 579 -33.54 -14.53 22.13
C ALA A 579 -33.37 -13.03 21.81
N ALA A 580 -34.24 -12.49 20.96
CA ALA A 580 -34.19 -11.15 20.38
C ALA A 580 -35.05 -10.11 21.14
N VAL A 581 -34.64 -8.84 21.12
CA VAL A 581 -35.42 -7.68 21.62
C VAL A 581 -35.31 -6.49 20.66
N ARG A 582 -36.45 -5.83 20.39
CA ARG A 582 -36.63 -4.58 19.60
C ARG A 582 -36.50 -3.31 20.48
N PRO A 583 -36.12 -2.13 19.94
CA PRO A 583 -36.33 -0.86 20.65
C PRO A 583 -37.27 0.16 19.97
N CYS A 584 -37.86 1.01 20.82
CA CYS A 584 -38.80 2.10 20.54
C CYS A 584 -38.13 3.48 20.36
N CYS A 585 -38.95 4.40 19.83
CA CYS A 585 -38.74 5.78 19.38
C CYS A 585 -38.40 6.83 20.45
N HIS A 586 -37.26 7.51 20.28
CA HIS A 586 -37.02 8.97 20.41
C HIS A 586 -35.51 9.20 20.51
N VAL A 587 -34.87 9.66 19.43
CA VAL A 587 -33.41 9.88 19.41
C VAL A 587 -33.07 11.31 18.98
N LYS A 588 -32.30 12.02 19.81
CA LYS A 588 -31.62 13.27 19.47
C LYS A 588 -30.27 12.87 18.85
N ALA A 589 -30.19 12.92 17.52
CA ALA A 589 -29.04 12.53 16.68
C ALA A 589 -28.82 11.02 16.55
N VAL A 590 -28.84 10.52 15.30
CA VAL A 590 -28.46 9.15 14.94
C VAL A 590 -27.13 9.22 14.20
N PRO A 591 -26.01 8.86 14.83
CA PRO A 591 -24.78 8.55 14.11
C PRO A 591 -24.74 7.04 13.84
N GLU A 592 -24.83 6.63 12.58
CA GLU A 592 -24.49 5.26 12.16
C GLU A 592 -23.26 5.29 11.26
N PRO A 593 -22.14 4.68 11.67
CA PRO A 593 -21.02 4.43 10.77
C PRO A 593 -21.28 3.16 9.96
N CYS A 594 -21.29 3.27 8.64
CA CYS A 594 -21.34 2.13 7.72
C CYS A 594 -19.91 1.77 7.31
N GLY A 595 -19.36 0.68 7.86
CA GLY A 595 -18.08 0.13 7.42
C GLY A 595 -18.31 -1.14 6.63
N LEU A 596 -18.43 -1.04 5.29
CA LEU A 596 -18.17 -2.05 4.25
C LEU A 596 -18.65 -1.51 2.88
N ASP A 597 -17.94 -1.87 1.80
CA ASP A 597 -18.24 -1.47 0.41
C ASP A 597 -19.66 -1.91 -0.02
N MET A 598 -20.53 -0.97 -0.36
CA MET A 598 -21.91 -1.24 -0.76
C MET A 598 -22.28 -0.55 -2.08
N ALA A 599 -22.93 -1.29 -2.98
CA ALA A 599 -23.37 -0.75 -4.27
C ALA A 599 -24.53 0.28 -4.15
N LEU A 600 -25.37 0.19 -3.12
CA LEU A 600 -26.52 1.08 -2.93
C LEU A 600 -26.89 1.24 -1.44
N VAL A 601 -26.93 2.48 -0.95
CA VAL A 601 -27.46 2.82 0.38
C VAL A 601 -28.85 3.44 0.24
N ARG A 602 -29.87 2.83 0.86
CA ARG A 602 -31.24 3.37 0.97
C ARG A 602 -31.65 3.50 2.43
N LEU A 603 -31.89 4.72 2.88
CA LEU A 603 -32.37 5.01 4.24
C LEU A 603 -33.79 5.60 4.18
N PRO A 604 -34.84 4.83 4.52
CA PRO A 604 -36.15 5.40 4.74
C PRO A 604 -36.24 5.99 6.15
N CYS A 605 -36.37 7.31 6.26
CA CYS A 605 -36.68 7.97 7.52
C CYS A 605 -38.03 8.67 7.42
N GLU A 606 -38.99 8.27 8.25
CA GLU A 606 -40.28 8.96 8.42
C GLU A 606 -40.27 9.70 9.77
N GLY A 607 -40.35 11.04 9.75
CA GLY A 607 -40.38 11.85 10.98
C GLY A 607 -39.92 13.30 10.81
N ARG A 608 -39.84 14.06 11.92
CA ARG A 608 -39.27 15.42 11.97
C ARG A 608 -37.85 15.37 12.52
N ALA A 609 -36.86 15.82 11.75
CA ALA A 609 -35.46 15.88 12.19
C ALA A 609 -34.94 17.33 12.14
N ARG A 610 -34.12 17.72 13.12
CA ARG A 610 -33.54 19.07 13.19
C ARG A 610 -32.30 19.20 12.28
N ALA A 611 -31.49 18.14 12.22
CA ALA A 611 -30.39 17.93 11.28
C ALA A 611 -30.23 16.43 11.03
N VAL A 612 -29.84 16.05 9.81
CA VAL A 612 -29.45 14.68 9.44
C VAL A 612 -28.00 14.74 8.96
N TRP A 613 -27.16 13.87 9.52
CA TRP A 613 -25.74 13.75 9.22
C TRP A 613 -25.43 12.33 8.78
N LEU A 614 -24.72 12.19 7.67
CA LEU A 614 -24.22 10.91 7.16
C LEU A 614 -22.75 11.06 6.78
N GLU A 615 -21.92 10.16 7.27
CA GLU A 615 -20.53 9.99 6.86
C GLU A 615 -20.40 8.66 6.11
N CYS A 616 -19.94 8.71 4.86
CA CYS A 616 -19.67 7.52 4.05
C CYS A 616 -18.16 7.40 3.81
N SER A 617 -17.54 6.35 4.34
CA SER A 617 -16.14 5.99 4.07
C SER A 617 -16.06 4.98 2.94
N SER A 618 -15.45 5.39 1.81
CA SER A 618 -15.02 4.64 0.60
C SER A 618 -15.98 3.60 -0.03
N GLY A 619 -16.11 3.62 -1.35
CA GLY A 619 -16.68 2.50 -2.13
C GLY A 619 -18.21 2.43 -2.28
N THR A 620 -18.94 3.54 -2.09
CA THR A 620 -20.41 3.56 -2.32
C THR A 620 -20.75 4.04 -3.74
N ALA A 621 -21.37 3.17 -4.55
CA ALA A 621 -21.67 3.52 -5.95
C ALA A 621 -22.86 4.49 -6.11
N LEU A 622 -23.91 4.37 -5.29
CA LEU A 622 -25.07 5.28 -5.32
C LEU A 622 -25.69 5.46 -3.93
N VAL A 623 -25.95 6.71 -3.53
CA VAL A 623 -26.72 7.03 -2.31
C VAL A 623 -28.08 7.61 -2.72
N GLN A 624 -29.17 6.93 -2.32
CA GLN A 624 -30.56 7.41 -2.52
C GLN A 624 -31.23 7.69 -1.17
N LEU A 625 -31.61 8.95 -0.95
CA LEU A 625 -32.28 9.40 0.28
C LEU A 625 -33.70 9.88 -0.02
N PRO A 626 -34.69 8.98 -0.13
CA PRO A 626 -36.09 9.38 -0.23
C PRO A 626 -36.60 9.82 1.15
N TYR A 627 -36.47 11.11 1.47
CA TYR A 627 -37.00 11.67 2.72
C TYR A 627 -38.42 12.20 2.55
N LYS A 628 -39.38 11.71 3.36
CA LYS A 628 -40.78 12.18 3.38
C LYS A 628 -41.11 12.96 4.66
N GLY A 629 -40.31 13.98 5.00
CA GLY A 629 -40.49 14.79 6.22
C GLY A 629 -39.97 16.22 6.12
N ARG A 630 -40.08 16.99 7.21
CA ARG A 630 -39.49 18.35 7.32
C ARG A 630 -38.14 18.29 8.03
N ALA A 631 -37.07 18.70 7.34
CA ALA A 631 -35.74 18.91 7.91
C ALA A 631 -35.30 20.37 7.71
N ARG A 632 -34.60 20.95 8.68
CA ARG A 632 -34.10 22.35 8.60
C ARG A 632 -32.71 22.46 7.97
N ALA A 633 -31.88 21.44 8.09
CA ALA A 633 -30.56 21.39 7.49
C ALA A 633 -30.17 19.93 7.21
N MET A 634 -29.49 19.69 6.09
CA MET A 634 -28.95 18.40 5.71
C MET A 634 -27.53 18.62 5.22
N GLN A 635 -26.57 17.89 5.80
CA GLN A 635 -25.16 17.96 5.43
C GLN A 635 -24.66 16.54 5.18
N LEU A 636 -23.99 16.35 4.04
CA LEU A 636 -23.47 15.07 3.59
C LEU A 636 -21.98 15.26 3.31
N GLU A 637 -21.13 14.49 3.99
CA GLU A 637 -19.69 14.46 3.71
C GLU A 637 -19.37 13.10 3.08
N CYS A 638 -18.95 13.13 1.81
CA CYS A 638 -18.56 11.95 1.06
C CYS A 638 -17.06 11.97 0.79
N GLY A 639 -16.38 10.86 1.11
CA GLY A 639 -15.00 10.62 0.67
C GLY A 639 -14.90 10.44 -0.85
N CYS A 640 -13.67 10.51 -1.37
CA CYS A 640 -13.24 10.61 -2.78
C CYS A 640 -13.73 9.53 -3.77
N CYS A 641 -14.59 8.58 -3.38
CA CYS A 641 -15.02 7.46 -4.22
C CYS A 641 -16.54 7.29 -4.37
N THR A 642 -17.35 8.31 -4.02
CA THR A 642 -18.82 8.25 -4.19
C THR A 642 -19.21 8.67 -5.60
N LYS A 643 -19.81 7.76 -6.38
CA LYS A 643 -20.02 7.98 -7.83
C LYS A 643 -21.24 8.83 -8.17
N ALA A 644 -22.34 8.75 -7.41
CA ALA A 644 -23.53 9.57 -7.62
C ALA A 644 -24.37 9.74 -6.34
N VAL A 645 -24.99 10.91 -6.18
CA VAL A 645 -25.95 11.21 -5.10
C VAL A 645 -27.24 11.73 -5.73
N GLN A 646 -28.39 11.13 -5.38
CA GLN A 646 -29.69 11.53 -5.93
C GLN A 646 -30.66 11.93 -4.81
N LEU A 647 -31.09 13.20 -4.83
CA LEU A 647 -31.98 13.80 -3.82
C LEU A 647 -33.31 14.23 -4.45
N PRO A 648 -34.39 13.44 -4.36
CA PRO A 648 -35.71 13.89 -4.79
C PRO A 648 -36.34 14.75 -3.68
N TYR A 649 -36.22 16.08 -3.79
CA TYR A 649 -36.92 17.00 -2.88
C TYR A 649 -38.28 17.42 -3.46
N LYS A 650 -39.36 17.25 -2.70
CA LYS A 650 -40.67 17.90 -2.95
C LYS A 650 -41.09 18.63 -1.67
N GLY A 651 -41.00 19.96 -1.67
CA GLY A 651 -41.43 20.79 -0.54
C GLY A 651 -41.86 22.19 -0.98
N TYR A 652 -43.11 22.54 -0.66
CA TYR A 652 -43.80 23.81 -0.95
C TYR A 652 -43.20 24.99 -0.17
N GLU A 653 -42.90 26.08 -0.87
CA GLU A 653 -42.61 27.39 -0.28
C GLU A 653 -43.89 28.04 0.28
N ARG A 654 -43.81 28.62 1.48
CA ARG A 654 -44.70 29.71 1.90
C ARG A 654 -43.82 30.87 2.33
N ALA A 655 -43.96 31.97 1.59
CA ALA A 655 -43.44 33.28 1.97
C ALA A 655 -44.13 33.78 3.24
N VAL A 656 -43.33 34.25 4.20
CA VAL A 656 -43.59 35.44 5.04
C VAL A 656 -42.26 36.11 5.30
#